data_AF-A0A7C1YZL4-F1
#
_entry.id   AF-A0A7C1YZL4-F1
#
_cell.length_a   1.000
_cell.length_b   1.000
_cell.length_c   1.000
_cell.angle_alpha   90.00
_cell.angle_beta   90.00
_cell.angle_gamma   90.00
#
_symmetry.space_group_name_H-M   'P 1'
#
loop_
_entity.id
_entity.type
_entity.pdbx_description
1 polymer ?
#
loop_
_entity_poly.entity_id
_entity_poly.type
_entity_poly.pdbx_seq_one_letter_code
_entity_poly.pdbx_strand_id
1 'polypeptide(L)'
;MNRFPRFSIALVSAVALGYEILLIRLFSIIQWHHFAYMIISLALLGYGASGAFLCVLRERLLARFQAAYIASLLLFGLSAVACFLIAQQVPFNPEEMLWDPAQPLRLLAVYLLLSLPFFFAANAIGLALSRFRRRVAGIYAADLFGAGLGSVAIVGLLFVVFPGRALQLLGILGTGAAALACWELRVRRAWGLLVLGAMLPLLLLPADWRGLAISPYKGLSQMLRIDGARIVEQRSSPLGLLSVVESPRVPLRHAPGLSLKATAEPPPQVGVFTDGDGMTVLTRDSGRRERFGYLDQLTSALPYHLGGPKRVLVLGAGGGAEVLQALYHGAEQVDAVELNPQMVDLVKGRYREFTGDLYGRPGVKVHVAEARGFVAATKQRYDLVQLALVDAFGASSAGLHALNESYLYTVEALQEYLRHLAPDGYLAISRWVKLPPRDSLKLFGMAVQALRNLGVEDPGRRLALIRGWQTSTLVIKNGEFSAGELTDLRRFCRERAFDSAYYPGMAGEEANRYNRLRQPYFFTAARALLGESGDEYRRRYKFNIEPATDDRPYFFHFFKWELLPEIWALRGRGGFPLLEWGYLILVATLAQAVLVSLVLILLPLTLLRSRAGNGSFSRRRVFIYFGAIGLAFLFLEIAFIQKFILFLSHPLYAVAVVLSSFLIFAGLGSAWSGRLAAARGDRVVLGLAVGAIALFGGLFLLLLPVVIPMLASLPDPVKVPVAVLSIGPLAFFMGMPFPTALARLGDESPGLIPWAWGVNGCASVISSVLATLLAIHLGFSLVVLAALALYGVAFAVFPGRRGGA
;
A
#
# COMPACT_ATOMS: atom_id res chain seq x y z
N MET A 1 21.22 -40.37 13.34
CA MET A 1 20.84 -39.55 12.16
C MET A 1 20.22 -38.25 12.66
N ASN A 2 20.88 -37.10 12.47
CA ASN A 2 20.31 -35.82 12.89
C ASN A 2 19.09 -35.51 12.02
N ARG A 3 17.92 -35.31 12.66
CA ARG A 3 16.74 -34.78 11.98
C ARG A 3 17.10 -33.38 11.46
N PHE A 4 16.67 -33.07 10.24
CA PHE A 4 16.88 -31.73 9.70
C PHE A 4 15.80 -30.79 10.25
N PRO A 5 16.15 -29.53 10.55
CA PRO A 5 15.28 -28.62 11.29
C PRO A 5 14.15 -28.10 10.40
N ARG A 6 13.00 -28.79 10.37
CA ARG A 6 11.86 -28.37 9.54
C ARG A 6 11.01 -27.33 10.26
N PHE A 7 10.69 -27.63 11.52
CA PHE A 7 9.73 -26.84 12.28
C PHE A 7 10.34 -25.52 12.74
N SER A 8 11.61 -25.51 13.14
CA SER A 8 12.30 -24.26 13.48
C SER A 8 12.49 -23.35 12.26
N ILE A 9 12.72 -23.91 11.05
CA ILE A 9 12.76 -23.13 9.81
C ILE A 9 11.38 -22.55 9.49
N ALA A 10 10.33 -23.37 9.52
CA ALA A 10 8.98 -22.88 9.26
C ALA A 10 8.57 -21.78 10.26
N LEU A 11 8.89 -21.93 11.55
CA LEU A 11 8.56 -20.93 12.56
C LEU A 11 9.39 -19.64 12.39
N VAL A 12 10.71 -19.72 12.17
CA VAL A 12 11.50 -18.48 11.98
C VAL A 12 11.06 -17.73 10.72
N SER A 13 10.70 -18.45 9.66
CA SER A 13 10.22 -17.86 8.41
C SER A 13 8.85 -17.22 8.59
N ALA A 14 7.95 -17.87 9.35
CA ALA A 14 6.66 -17.32 9.74
C ALA A 14 6.82 -16.02 10.55
N VAL A 15 7.71 -16.02 11.54
CA VAL A 15 7.96 -14.86 12.40
C VAL A 15 8.68 -13.75 11.62
N ALA A 16 9.61 -14.08 10.72
CA ALA A 16 10.30 -13.09 9.88
C ALA A 16 9.34 -12.37 8.94
N LEU A 17 8.50 -13.09 8.20
CA LEU A 17 7.50 -12.46 7.33
C LEU A 17 6.41 -11.75 8.14
N GLY A 18 6.00 -12.33 9.27
CA GLY A 18 5.09 -11.66 10.20
C GLY A 18 5.67 -10.34 10.73
N TYR A 19 6.97 -10.31 11.02
CA TYR A 19 7.68 -9.12 11.47
C TYR A 19 7.79 -8.07 10.36
N GLU A 20 8.01 -8.48 9.11
CA GLU A 20 7.99 -7.59 7.94
C GLU A 20 6.64 -6.86 7.81
N ILE A 21 5.52 -7.60 7.84
CA ILE A 21 4.18 -7.00 7.76
C ILE A 21 3.89 -6.13 8.98
N LEU A 22 4.33 -6.55 10.17
CA LEU A 22 4.16 -5.75 11.38
C LEU A 22 4.96 -4.44 11.30
N LEU A 23 6.18 -4.46 10.76
CA LEU A 23 6.97 -3.25 10.55
C LEU A 23 6.24 -2.27 9.65
N ILE A 24 5.58 -2.73 8.58
CA ILE A 24 4.77 -1.86 7.69
C ILE A 24 3.72 -1.11 8.51
N ARG A 25 3.04 -1.83 9.41
CA ARG A 25 2.02 -1.27 10.30
C ARG A 25 2.60 -0.31 11.33
N LEU A 26 3.71 -0.68 11.97
CA LEU A 26 4.39 0.15 12.96
C LEU A 26 4.85 1.47 12.34
N PHE A 27 5.52 1.43 11.18
CA PHE A 27 5.99 2.61 10.46
C PHE A 27 4.85 3.47 9.92
N SER A 28 3.74 2.88 9.50
CA SER A 28 2.52 3.61 9.16
C SER A 28 1.99 4.44 10.35
N ILE A 29 2.14 3.96 11.59
CA ILE A 29 1.72 4.66 12.81
C ILE A 29 2.76 5.70 13.26
N ILE A 30 4.05 5.38 13.27
CA ILE A 30 5.10 6.31 13.76
C ILE A 30 5.51 7.36 12.72
N GLN A 31 5.55 6.97 11.45
CA GLN A 31 5.93 7.76 10.27
C GLN A 31 4.80 7.62 9.23
N TRP A 32 5.05 7.57 7.92
CA TRP A 32 3.97 7.46 6.92
C TRP A 32 3.92 6.08 6.26
N HIS A 33 2.78 5.71 5.67
CA HIS A 33 2.59 4.41 5.01
C HIS A 33 3.58 4.15 3.85
N HIS A 34 4.17 5.20 3.28
CA HIS A 34 5.15 5.12 2.19
C HIS A 34 6.43 4.33 2.54
N PHE A 35 6.72 4.16 3.83
CA PHE A 35 7.84 3.34 4.30
C PHE A 35 7.60 1.83 4.11
N ALA A 36 6.40 1.40 3.69
CA ALA A 36 6.11 0.00 3.39
C ALA A 36 7.09 -0.60 2.36
N TYR A 37 7.35 0.11 1.26
CA TYR A 37 8.28 -0.34 0.21
C TYR A 37 9.73 -0.46 0.72
N MET A 38 10.13 0.47 1.58
CA MET A 38 11.41 0.41 2.27
C MET A 38 11.54 -0.87 3.11
N ILE A 39 10.45 -1.31 3.75
CA ILE A 39 10.46 -2.47 4.66
C ILE A 39 10.64 -3.79 3.91
N ILE A 40 10.04 -3.92 2.73
CA ILE A 40 10.29 -5.09 1.87
C ILE A 40 11.76 -5.10 1.42
N SER A 41 12.28 -3.94 0.98
CA SER A 41 13.67 -3.80 0.54
C SER A 41 14.68 -4.10 1.65
N LEU A 42 14.47 -3.63 2.89
CA LEU A 42 15.38 -3.92 4.01
C LEU A 42 15.35 -5.39 4.45
N ALA A 43 14.19 -6.06 4.34
CA ALA A 43 14.08 -7.47 4.67
C ALA A 43 14.94 -8.29 3.71
N LEU A 44 14.76 -8.04 2.41
CA LEU A 44 15.54 -8.69 1.35
C LEU A 44 17.03 -8.30 1.42
N LEU A 45 17.36 -7.10 1.86
CA LEU A 45 18.74 -6.67 2.07
C LEU A 45 19.42 -7.51 3.17
N GLY A 46 18.73 -7.74 4.29
CA GLY A 46 19.21 -8.63 5.34
C GLY A 46 19.49 -10.05 4.81
N TYR A 47 18.60 -10.58 3.97
CA TYR A 47 18.78 -11.89 3.31
C TYR A 47 19.98 -11.91 2.35
N GLY A 48 20.14 -10.85 1.55
CA GLY A 48 21.27 -10.69 0.64
C GLY A 48 22.62 -10.58 1.36
N ALA A 49 22.70 -9.75 2.40
CA ALA A 49 23.88 -9.56 3.23
C ALA A 49 24.29 -10.86 3.94
N SER A 50 23.31 -11.66 4.38
CA SER A 50 23.53 -12.99 4.94
C SER A 50 24.22 -13.94 3.95
N GLY A 51 23.81 -13.89 2.67
CA GLY A 51 24.47 -14.65 1.59
C GLY A 51 25.96 -14.33 1.44
N ALA A 52 26.32 -13.04 1.47
CA ALA A 52 27.71 -12.59 1.40
C ALA A 52 28.51 -13.03 2.65
N PHE A 53 27.94 -12.85 3.85
CA PHE A 53 28.53 -13.28 5.11
C PHE A 53 28.82 -14.79 5.15
N LEU A 54 27.84 -15.60 4.72
CA LEU A 54 28.00 -17.04 4.61
C LEU A 54 29.06 -17.42 3.58
N CYS A 55 29.22 -16.69 2.48
CA CYS A 55 30.30 -17.00 1.52
C CYS A 55 31.70 -16.98 2.18
N VAL A 56 31.92 -16.10 3.16
CA VAL A 56 33.22 -15.94 3.84
C VAL A 56 33.38 -16.93 4.99
N LEU A 57 32.35 -17.06 5.84
CA LEU A 57 32.47 -17.75 7.12
C LEU A 57 31.82 -19.13 7.15
N ARG A 58 31.26 -19.61 6.02
CA ARG A 58 30.56 -20.88 5.93
C ARG A 58 31.31 -22.06 6.54
N GLU A 59 32.60 -22.23 6.25
CA GLU A 59 33.34 -23.39 6.75
C GLU A 59 33.43 -23.39 8.28
N ARG A 60 33.73 -22.23 8.88
CA ARG A 60 33.80 -22.04 10.33
C ARG A 60 32.43 -22.24 11.00
N LEU A 61 31.38 -21.70 10.39
CA LEU A 61 30.02 -21.80 10.93
C LEU A 61 29.46 -23.22 10.78
N LEU A 62 29.75 -23.93 9.69
CA LEU A 62 29.35 -25.32 9.50
C LEU A 62 30.07 -26.26 10.46
N ALA A 63 31.34 -25.98 10.82
CA ALA A 63 32.06 -26.73 11.84
C ALA A 63 31.35 -26.68 13.20
N ARG A 64 30.67 -25.56 13.51
CA ARG A 64 29.88 -25.35 14.73
C ARG A 64 28.39 -25.16 14.44
N PHE A 65 27.85 -25.95 13.51
CA PHE A 65 26.51 -25.76 12.95
C PHE A 65 25.41 -25.57 14.01
N GLN A 66 25.32 -26.46 15.01
CA GLN A 66 24.27 -26.39 16.04
C GLN A 66 24.30 -25.06 16.80
N ALA A 67 25.49 -24.63 17.24
CA ALA A 67 25.67 -23.39 17.98
C ALA A 67 25.38 -22.16 17.11
N ALA A 68 25.90 -22.12 15.89
CA ALA A 68 25.70 -21.01 14.95
C ALA A 68 24.22 -20.87 14.55
N TYR A 69 23.53 -21.99 14.31
CA TYR A 69 22.11 -22.01 13.96
C TYR A 69 21.23 -21.52 15.12
N ILE A 70 21.40 -22.07 16.33
CA ILE A 70 20.63 -21.65 17.52
C ILE A 70 20.91 -20.19 17.87
N ALA A 71 22.18 -19.76 17.84
CA ALA A 71 22.53 -18.37 18.08
C ALA A 71 21.88 -17.41 17.08
N SER A 72 21.81 -17.78 15.80
CA SER A 72 21.14 -16.96 14.78
C SER A 72 19.64 -16.80 15.07
N LEU A 73 18.95 -17.87 15.49
CA LEU A 73 17.53 -17.81 15.83
C LEU A 73 17.27 -16.95 17.09
N LEU A 74 18.13 -17.04 18.09
CA LEU A 74 18.05 -16.21 19.30
C LEU A 74 18.30 -14.74 19.00
N LEU A 75 19.35 -14.46 18.23
CA LEU A 75 19.69 -13.10 17.81
C LEU A 75 18.58 -12.49 16.97
N PHE A 76 17.92 -13.26 16.10
CA PHE A 76 16.73 -12.80 15.38
C PHE A 76 15.62 -12.35 16.33
N GLY A 77 15.18 -13.19 17.27
CA GLY A 77 14.08 -12.84 18.17
C GLY A 77 14.37 -11.64 19.07
N LEU A 78 15.61 -11.52 19.57
CA LEU A 78 16.04 -10.38 20.38
C LEU A 78 16.18 -9.09 19.55
N SER A 79 16.85 -9.18 18.40
CA SER A 79 17.09 -8.01 17.53
C SER A 79 15.79 -7.49 16.90
N ALA A 80 14.80 -8.33 16.60
CA ALA A 80 13.52 -7.89 16.05
C ALA A 80 12.85 -6.82 16.95
N VAL A 81 12.90 -7.01 18.27
CA VAL A 81 12.38 -6.03 19.24
C VAL A 81 13.38 -4.89 19.43
N ALA A 82 14.64 -5.21 19.75
CA ALA A 82 15.64 -4.19 20.09
C ALA A 82 15.91 -3.20 18.95
N CYS A 83 16.11 -3.68 17.73
CA CYS A 83 16.39 -2.84 16.56
C CYS A 83 15.21 -1.92 16.25
N PHE A 84 13.97 -2.40 16.39
CA PHE A 84 12.80 -1.53 16.24
C PHE A 84 12.79 -0.44 17.30
N LEU A 85 12.95 -0.80 18.58
CA LEU A 85 12.95 0.17 19.69
C LEU A 85 14.04 1.24 19.55
N ILE A 86 15.22 0.87 19.05
CA ILE A 86 16.31 1.80 18.76
C ILE A 86 15.98 2.65 17.53
N ALA A 87 15.41 2.07 16.48
CA ALA A 87 15.07 2.79 15.25
C ALA A 87 14.07 3.94 15.50
N GLN A 88 13.11 3.78 16.43
CA GLN A 88 12.17 4.85 16.79
C GLN A 88 12.85 6.06 17.45
N GLN A 89 14.03 5.87 18.05
CA GLN A 89 14.79 6.94 18.71
C GLN A 89 15.66 7.72 17.72
N VAL A 90 15.84 7.22 16.50
CA VAL A 90 16.59 7.94 15.47
C VAL A 90 15.73 9.12 15.00
N PRO A 91 16.19 10.38 15.12
CA PRO A 91 15.43 11.57 14.77
C PRO A 91 15.41 11.78 13.25
N PHE A 92 14.82 10.82 12.53
CA PHE A 92 14.65 10.87 11.09
C PHE A 92 13.37 11.62 10.74
N ASN A 93 13.50 12.64 9.89
CA ASN A 93 12.40 13.40 9.35
C ASN A 93 12.48 13.42 7.81
N PRO A 94 11.50 12.83 7.09
CA PRO A 94 11.47 12.83 5.64
C PRO A 94 11.39 14.23 5.04
N GLU A 95 10.70 15.16 5.70
CA GLU A 95 10.54 16.53 5.22
C GLU A 95 11.88 17.27 5.20
N GLU A 96 12.80 16.93 6.11
CA GLU A 96 14.10 17.59 6.25
C GLU A 96 15.16 17.10 5.26
N MET A 97 14.88 16.05 4.48
CA MET A 97 15.88 15.31 3.71
C MET A 97 16.65 16.15 2.67
N LEU A 98 16.09 17.28 2.21
CA LEU A 98 16.75 18.18 1.24
C LEU A 98 17.53 19.33 1.88
N TRP A 99 17.34 19.63 3.16
CA TRP A 99 18.06 20.73 3.83
C TRP A 99 19.00 20.25 4.93
N ASP A 100 18.68 19.16 5.62
CA ASP A 100 19.59 18.53 6.58
C ASP A 100 20.33 17.36 5.90
N PRO A 101 21.63 17.52 5.57
CA PRO A 101 22.43 16.47 4.94
C PRO A 101 22.65 15.25 5.85
N ALA A 102 22.34 15.35 7.16
CA ALA A 102 22.38 14.20 8.06
C ALA A 102 21.18 13.26 7.89
N GLN A 103 20.05 13.73 7.34
CA GLN A 103 18.83 12.92 7.23
C GLN A 103 18.98 11.68 6.34
N PRO A 104 19.66 11.72 5.16
CA PRO A 104 19.99 10.51 4.41
C PRO A 104 20.83 9.51 5.22
N LEU A 105 21.74 9.97 6.08
CA LEU A 105 22.55 9.11 6.95
C LEU A 105 21.71 8.49 8.07
N ARG A 106 20.78 9.26 8.66
CA ARG A 106 19.81 8.76 9.65
C ARG A 106 18.88 7.70 9.03
N LEU A 107 18.41 7.94 7.80
CA LEU A 107 17.65 6.96 7.03
C LEU A 107 18.48 5.69 6.82
N LEU A 108 19.73 5.81 6.37
CA LEU A 108 20.63 4.66 6.21
C LEU A 108 20.84 3.90 7.53
N ALA A 109 20.97 4.61 8.65
CA ALA A 109 21.09 3.98 9.97
C ALA A 109 19.84 3.17 10.32
N VAL A 110 18.64 3.71 10.09
CA VAL A 110 17.36 2.98 10.26
C VAL A 110 17.31 1.75 9.36
N TYR A 111 17.71 1.87 8.09
CA TYR A 111 17.79 0.75 7.15
C TYR A 111 18.69 -0.38 7.67
N LEU A 112 19.91 -0.04 8.09
CA LEU A 112 20.88 -1.03 8.57
C LEU A 112 20.40 -1.69 9.87
N LEU A 113 19.88 -0.90 10.82
CA LEU A 113 19.34 -1.40 12.08
C LEU A 113 18.20 -2.40 11.85
N LEU A 114 17.23 -2.04 11.00
CA LEU A 114 16.05 -2.89 10.75
C LEU A 114 16.32 -4.07 9.83
N SER A 115 17.38 -4.04 9.02
CA SER A 115 17.80 -5.19 8.21
C SER A 115 18.45 -6.31 9.05
N LEU A 116 18.95 -5.98 10.25
CA LEU A 116 19.73 -6.90 11.09
C LEU A 116 18.94 -8.14 11.57
N PRO A 117 17.67 -8.04 12.02
CA PRO A 117 16.87 -9.21 12.35
C PRO A 117 16.73 -10.17 11.14
N PHE A 118 16.41 -9.62 9.97
CA PHE A 118 16.28 -10.42 8.74
C PHE A 118 17.58 -11.10 8.34
N PHE A 119 18.72 -10.43 8.56
CA PHE A 119 20.04 -11.04 8.38
C PHE A 119 20.21 -12.31 9.25
N PHE A 120 19.81 -12.27 10.52
CA PHE A 120 19.91 -13.43 11.41
C PHE A 120 18.96 -14.56 11.03
N ALA A 121 17.71 -14.25 10.66
CA ALA A 121 16.77 -15.23 10.14
C ALA A 121 17.31 -15.91 8.87
N ALA A 122 17.77 -15.12 7.92
CA ALA A 122 18.38 -15.60 6.68
C ALA A 122 19.66 -16.41 6.92
N ASN A 123 20.47 -16.04 7.92
CA ASN A 123 21.68 -16.77 8.27
C ASN A 123 21.35 -18.17 8.78
N ALA A 124 20.29 -18.31 9.60
CA ALA A 124 19.81 -19.62 10.03
C ALA A 124 19.36 -20.49 8.84
N ILE A 125 18.54 -19.93 7.94
CA ILE A 125 18.02 -20.64 6.76
C ILE A 125 19.16 -21.00 5.80
N GLY A 126 20.06 -20.06 5.50
CA GLY A 126 21.21 -20.26 4.62
C GLY A 126 22.23 -21.29 5.16
N LEU A 127 22.44 -21.34 6.47
CA LEU A 127 23.23 -22.40 7.11
C LEU A 127 22.57 -23.78 6.95
N ALA A 128 21.26 -23.86 7.15
CA ALA A 128 20.51 -25.11 6.97
C ALA A 128 20.60 -25.61 5.52
N LEU A 129 20.39 -24.73 4.53
CA LEU A 129 20.55 -25.04 3.11
C LEU A 129 21.97 -25.51 2.78
N SER A 130 22.98 -24.87 3.39
CA SER A 130 24.39 -25.24 3.21
C SER A 130 24.75 -26.61 3.79
N ARG A 131 24.17 -26.98 4.94
CA ARG A 131 24.44 -28.25 5.64
C ARG A 131 23.70 -29.43 5.02
N PHE A 132 22.44 -29.23 4.62
CA PHE A 132 21.54 -30.29 4.14
C PHE A 132 21.29 -30.20 2.63
N ARG A 133 22.37 -30.15 1.82
CA ARG A 133 22.32 -29.93 0.35
C ARG A 133 21.41 -30.89 -0.41
N ARG A 134 21.29 -32.14 0.04
CA ARG A 134 20.40 -33.16 -0.57
C ARG A 134 18.91 -32.93 -0.31
N ARG A 135 18.55 -31.96 0.54
CA ARG A 135 17.16 -31.66 0.96
C ARG A 135 16.78 -30.19 0.74
N VAL A 136 17.44 -29.49 -0.19
CA VAL A 136 17.18 -28.07 -0.52
C VAL A 136 15.70 -27.80 -0.79
N ALA A 137 15.06 -28.62 -1.65
CA ALA A 137 13.62 -28.47 -1.95
C ALA A 137 12.74 -28.55 -0.70
N GLY A 138 13.06 -29.44 0.25
CA GLY A 138 12.29 -29.59 1.49
C GLY A 138 12.53 -28.49 2.52
N ILE A 139 13.71 -27.88 2.52
CA ILE A 139 14.01 -26.70 3.37
C ILE A 139 13.32 -25.48 2.80
N TYR A 140 13.46 -25.25 1.49
CA TYR A 140 12.82 -24.12 0.80
C TYR A 140 11.29 -24.21 0.87
N ALA A 141 10.72 -25.42 0.81
CA ALA A 141 9.29 -25.62 1.04
C ALA A 141 8.85 -25.27 2.47
N ALA A 142 9.64 -25.62 3.50
CA ALA A 142 9.32 -25.28 4.89
C ALA A 142 9.44 -23.77 5.16
N ASP A 143 10.42 -23.12 4.53
CA ASP A 143 10.63 -21.67 4.55
C ASP A 143 9.42 -20.93 3.94
N LEU A 144 9.09 -21.20 2.67
CA LEU A 144 7.97 -20.56 1.98
C LEU A 144 6.61 -20.85 2.64
N PHE A 145 6.37 -22.09 3.07
CA PHE A 145 5.13 -22.45 3.77
C PHE A 145 5.02 -21.75 5.13
N GLY A 146 6.12 -21.70 5.88
CA GLY A 146 6.19 -20.98 7.16
C GLY A 146 5.92 -19.50 6.96
N ALA A 147 6.61 -18.87 6.01
CA ALA A 147 6.41 -17.47 5.64
C ALA A 147 4.93 -17.20 5.30
N GLY A 148 4.32 -17.97 4.40
CA GLY A 148 2.91 -17.81 4.02
C GLY A 148 1.90 -18.00 5.17
N LEU A 149 2.18 -18.86 6.16
CA LEU A 149 1.38 -18.93 7.39
C LEU A 149 1.59 -17.70 8.28
N GLY A 150 2.83 -17.22 8.36
CA GLY A 150 3.21 -16.02 9.10
C GLY A 150 2.45 -14.77 8.65
N SER A 151 2.26 -14.59 7.34
CA SER A 151 1.53 -13.43 6.81
C SER A 151 0.06 -13.40 7.20
N VAL A 152 -0.60 -14.56 7.25
CA VAL A 152 -2.00 -14.63 7.69
C VAL A 152 -2.09 -14.50 9.22
N ALA A 153 -1.19 -15.17 9.95
CA ALA A 153 -1.19 -15.19 11.40
C ALA A 153 -0.99 -13.79 12.00
N ILE A 154 -0.09 -12.96 11.45
CA ILE A 154 0.11 -11.61 11.96
C ILE A 154 -1.10 -10.69 11.74
N VAL A 155 -1.78 -10.81 10.59
CA VAL A 155 -3.00 -10.03 10.33
C VAL A 155 -4.10 -10.45 11.30
N GLY A 156 -4.26 -11.75 11.54
CA GLY A 156 -5.16 -12.28 12.58
C GLY A 156 -4.82 -11.75 13.98
N LEU A 157 -3.53 -11.75 14.33
CA LEU A 157 -3.05 -11.27 15.63
C LEU A 157 -3.37 -9.77 15.83
N LEU A 158 -3.20 -8.94 14.80
CA LEU A 158 -3.43 -7.49 14.84
C LEU A 158 -4.91 -7.09 15.03
N PHE A 159 -5.87 -8.01 14.85
CA PHE A 159 -7.27 -7.78 15.23
C PHE A 159 -7.49 -7.80 16.75
N VAL A 160 -6.61 -8.47 17.51
CA VAL A 160 -6.83 -8.76 18.94
C VAL A 160 -5.81 -8.07 19.84
N VAL A 161 -4.63 -7.72 19.31
CA VAL A 161 -3.58 -7.04 20.07
C VAL A 161 -3.09 -5.78 19.38
N PHE A 162 -2.65 -4.81 20.19
CA PHE A 162 -2.00 -3.60 19.69
C PHE A 162 -0.63 -3.91 19.05
N PRO A 163 -0.19 -3.14 18.04
CA PRO A 163 1.06 -3.39 17.30
C PRO A 163 2.30 -3.52 18.19
N GLY A 164 2.43 -2.72 19.25
CA GLY A 164 3.55 -2.81 20.19
C GLY A 164 3.58 -4.15 20.96
N ARG A 165 2.41 -4.73 21.26
CA ARG A 165 2.32 -6.06 21.88
C ARG A 165 2.55 -7.18 20.85
N ALA A 166 2.10 -7.01 19.61
CA ALA A 166 2.41 -7.94 18.52
C ALA A 166 3.93 -8.06 18.32
N LEU A 167 4.66 -6.94 18.39
CA LEU A 167 6.13 -6.93 18.28
C LEU A 167 6.80 -7.79 19.35
N GLN A 168 6.36 -7.62 20.61
CA GLN A 168 6.83 -8.42 21.73
C GLN A 168 6.56 -9.92 21.52
N LEU A 169 5.34 -10.28 21.08
CA LEU A 169 4.96 -11.66 20.81
C LEU A 169 5.78 -12.28 19.68
N LEU A 170 6.06 -11.54 18.60
CA LEU A 170 6.93 -12.02 17.52
C LEU A 170 8.37 -12.23 18.00
N GLY A 171 8.90 -11.34 18.84
CA GLY A 171 10.22 -11.56 19.47
C GLY A 171 10.26 -12.85 20.30
N ILE A 172 9.22 -13.10 21.11
CA ILE A 172 9.07 -14.33 21.90
C ILE A 172 8.98 -15.56 20.99
N LEU A 173 8.17 -15.53 19.93
CA LEU A 173 8.06 -16.63 18.98
C LEU A 173 9.36 -16.87 18.19
N GLY A 174 10.08 -15.81 17.84
CA GLY A 174 11.38 -15.87 17.17
C GLY A 174 12.43 -16.57 18.05
N THR A 175 12.52 -16.20 19.32
CA THR A 175 13.36 -16.94 20.30
C THR A 175 12.84 -18.36 20.56
N GLY A 176 11.53 -18.58 20.50
CA GLY A 176 10.90 -19.91 20.56
C GLY A 176 11.31 -20.84 19.42
N ALA A 177 11.61 -20.32 18.23
CA ALA A 177 12.18 -21.10 17.14
C ALA A 177 13.54 -21.71 17.51
N ALA A 178 14.33 -21.03 18.35
CA ALA A 178 15.57 -21.56 18.89
C ALA A 178 15.32 -22.72 19.89
N ALA A 179 14.25 -22.66 20.68
CA ALA A 179 13.84 -23.78 21.55
C ALA A 179 13.47 -25.02 20.74
N LEU A 180 12.68 -24.83 19.67
CA LEU A 180 12.35 -25.92 18.73
C LEU A 180 13.61 -26.48 18.06
N ALA A 181 14.56 -25.64 17.67
CA ALA A 181 15.82 -26.06 17.10
C ALA A 181 16.66 -26.90 18.08
N CYS A 182 16.73 -26.51 19.35
CA CYS A 182 17.40 -27.28 20.40
C CYS A 182 16.82 -28.70 20.51
N TRP A 183 15.50 -28.82 20.40
CA TRP A 183 14.80 -30.11 20.41
C TRP A 183 15.04 -30.92 19.13
N GLU A 184 14.86 -30.33 17.93
CA GLU A 184 15.03 -31.00 16.63
C GLU A 184 16.47 -31.51 16.43
N LEU A 185 17.46 -30.72 16.85
CA LEU A 185 18.89 -31.01 16.70
C LEU A 185 19.49 -31.77 17.89
N ARG A 186 18.69 -32.10 18.91
CA ARG A 186 19.09 -32.81 20.14
C ARG A 186 20.33 -32.21 20.82
N VAL A 187 20.30 -30.90 21.05
CA VAL A 187 21.44 -30.13 21.60
C VAL A 187 21.47 -30.19 23.14
N ARG A 188 22.65 -29.96 23.74
CA ARG A 188 22.87 -29.99 25.21
C ARG A 188 21.91 -29.06 25.96
N ARG A 189 21.47 -29.46 27.16
CA ARG A 189 20.54 -28.72 28.06
C ARG A 189 20.94 -27.25 28.33
N ALA A 190 22.24 -26.94 28.33
CA ALA A 190 22.75 -25.57 28.53
C ALA A 190 22.19 -24.56 27.51
N TRP A 191 21.96 -24.98 26.26
CA TRP A 191 21.33 -24.12 25.25
C TRP A 191 19.86 -23.84 25.55
N GLY A 192 19.15 -24.78 26.18
CA GLY A 192 17.78 -24.57 26.64
C GLY A 192 17.67 -23.50 27.72
N LEU A 193 18.61 -23.48 28.68
CA LEU A 193 18.69 -22.43 29.70
C LEU A 193 19.00 -21.06 29.08
N LEU A 194 19.87 -21.02 28.08
CA LEU A 194 20.21 -19.78 27.37
C LEU A 194 19.00 -19.25 26.59
N VAL A 195 18.20 -20.12 25.96
CA VAL A 195 16.94 -19.74 25.30
C VAL A 195 15.95 -19.15 26.31
N LEU A 196 15.76 -19.80 27.46
CA LEU A 196 14.89 -19.28 28.53
C LEU A 196 15.37 -17.93 29.06
N GLY A 197 16.68 -17.78 29.28
CA GLY A 197 17.30 -16.52 29.68
C GLY A 197 17.11 -15.41 28.65
N ALA A 198 17.15 -15.73 27.35
CA ALA A 198 16.88 -14.77 26.26
C ALA A 198 15.39 -14.41 26.14
N MET A 199 14.47 -15.31 26.50
CA MET A 199 13.03 -15.04 26.50
C MET A 199 12.60 -14.14 27.66
N LEU A 200 13.28 -14.22 28.81
CA LEU A 200 12.93 -13.47 30.01
C LEU A 200 12.87 -11.93 29.81
N PRO A 201 13.87 -11.25 29.22
CA PRO A 201 13.79 -9.79 28.99
C PRO A 201 12.66 -9.40 28.03
N LEU A 202 12.30 -10.28 27.08
CA LEU A 202 11.18 -10.04 26.17
C LEU A 202 9.83 -10.15 26.92
N LEU A 203 9.70 -11.09 27.85
CA LEU A 203 8.50 -11.24 28.69
C LEU A 203 8.34 -10.07 29.68
N LEU A 204 9.46 -9.58 30.22
CA LEU A 204 9.50 -8.51 31.21
C LEU A 204 9.56 -7.09 30.61
N LEU A 205 9.42 -6.95 29.28
CA LEU A 205 9.50 -5.65 28.61
C LEU A 205 8.39 -4.70 29.12
N PRO A 206 8.74 -3.53 29.70
CA PRO A 206 7.76 -2.59 30.27
C PRO A 206 6.71 -2.12 29.26
N ALA A 207 5.52 -1.75 29.73
CA ALA A 207 4.47 -1.18 28.89
C ALA A 207 4.90 0.14 28.22
N ASP A 208 5.59 1.00 28.98
CA ASP A 208 5.99 2.32 28.51
C ASP A 208 6.98 2.26 27.34
N TRP A 209 7.88 1.27 27.35
CA TRP A 209 8.87 1.07 26.29
C TRP A 209 8.24 0.51 25.00
N ARG A 210 7.03 -0.05 25.10
CA ARG A 210 6.24 -0.52 23.95
C ARG A 210 5.41 0.59 23.32
N GLY A 211 5.41 1.80 23.91
CA GLY A 211 4.77 2.98 23.34
C GLY A 211 5.35 3.34 21.98
N LEU A 212 4.49 3.72 21.04
CA LEU A 212 4.90 4.12 19.69
C LEU A 212 5.21 5.62 19.68
N ALA A 213 6.43 5.98 19.30
CA ALA A 213 6.87 7.36 19.15
C ALA A 213 6.33 7.96 17.85
N ILE A 214 5.11 8.52 17.89
CA ILE A 214 4.47 9.16 16.72
C ILE A 214 5.26 10.42 16.34
N SER A 215 5.59 10.54 15.05
CA SER A 215 6.31 11.69 14.49
C SER A 215 5.67 13.01 14.94
N PRO A 216 6.47 14.02 15.33
CA PRO A 216 5.93 15.30 15.76
C PRO A 216 5.22 16.05 14.63
N TYR A 217 5.46 15.72 13.36
CA TYR A 217 4.87 16.39 12.19
C TYR A 217 3.49 15.85 11.80
N LYS A 218 3.07 14.73 12.39
CA LYS A 218 1.75 14.17 12.16
C LYS A 218 0.63 15.01 12.75
N GLY A 219 -0.52 14.98 12.09
CA GLY A 219 -1.71 15.73 12.51
C GLY A 219 -2.10 15.52 13.98
N LEU A 220 -2.02 14.28 14.49
CA LEU A 220 -2.30 13.97 15.89
C LEU A 220 -1.31 14.63 16.84
N SER A 221 0.00 14.52 16.56
CA SER A 221 1.04 15.13 17.40
C SER A 221 0.93 16.66 17.42
N GLN A 222 0.58 17.27 16.28
CA GLN A 222 0.31 18.71 16.21
C GLN A 222 -0.97 19.08 16.97
N MET A 223 -2.02 18.28 16.90
CA MET A 223 -3.27 18.51 17.63
C MET A 223 -3.03 18.47 19.15
N LEU A 224 -2.22 17.53 19.64
CA LEU A 224 -1.90 17.40 21.07
C LEU A 224 -1.02 18.52 21.63
N ARG A 225 -0.50 19.42 20.78
CA ARG A 225 0.15 20.67 21.22
C ARG A 225 -0.85 21.77 21.58
N ILE A 226 -2.12 21.63 21.18
CA ILE A 226 -3.18 22.58 21.53
C ILE A 226 -3.56 22.35 23.00
N ASP A 227 -3.63 23.43 23.78
CA ASP A 227 -3.97 23.34 25.20
C ASP A 227 -5.35 22.68 25.42
N GLY A 228 -5.38 21.69 26.29
CA GLY A 228 -6.56 20.88 26.59
C GLY A 228 -6.84 19.72 25.62
N ALA A 229 -6.14 19.59 24.49
CA ALA A 229 -6.30 18.46 23.60
C ALA A 229 -5.67 17.19 24.19
N ARG A 230 -6.44 16.10 24.28
CA ARG A 230 -5.97 14.82 24.81
C ARG A 230 -6.58 13.63 24.08
N ILE A 231 -5.82 12.55 23.98
CA ILE A 231 -6.34 11.26 23.54
C ILE A 231 -7.21 10.70 24.68
N VAL A 232 -8.48 10.40 24.40
CA VAL A 232 -9.41 9.82 25.38
C VAL A 232 -9.64 8.33 25.17
N GLU A 233 -9.45 7.84 23.94
CA GLU A 233 -9.65 6.44 23.59
C GLU A 233 -8.78 6.06 22.39
N GLN A 234 -8.30 4.82 22.38
CA GLN A 234 -7.60 4.24 21.23
C GLN A 234 -8.15 2.86 20.89
N ARG A 235 -8.28 2.57 19.60
CA ARG A 235 -8.71 1.26 19.09
C ARG A 235 -7.77 0.83 17.98
N SER A 236 -7.30 -0.42 18.02
CA SER A 236 -6.37 -0.96 17.04
C SER A 236 -6.97 -2.13 16.27
N SER A 237 -6.77 -2.14 14.97
CA SER A 237 -6.96 -3.29 14.09
C SER A 237 -5.88 -3.28 12.99
N PRO A 238 -5.86 -4.28 12.09
CA PRO A 238 -5.02 -4.21 10.90
C PRO A 238 -5.31 -2.97 10.03
N LEU A 239 -6.57 -2.47 10.04
CA LEU A 239 -7.04 -1.36 9.22
C LEU A 239 -6.61 0.02 9.72
N GLY A 240 -6.23 0.16 10.98
CA GLY A 240 -5.99 1.48 11.55
C GLY A 240 -5.81 1.46 13.06
N LEU A 241 -5.03 2.41 13.58
CA LEU A 241 -5.00 2.78 14.98
C LEU A 241 -5.83 4.05 15.07
N LEU A 242 -7.08 3.91 15.49
CA LEU A 242 -7.97 5.04 15.72
C LEU A 242 -7.60 5.67 17.06
N SER A 243 -7.27 6.96 17.04
CA SER A 243 -7.05 7.78 18.24
C SER A 243 -8.13 8.85 18.32
N VAL A 244 -8.95 8.76 19.36
CA VAL A 244 -10.03 9.71 19.62
C VAL A 244 -9.50 10.84 20.48
N VAL A 245 -9.64 12.08 20.00
CA VAL A 245 -9.08 13.28 20.60
C VAL A 245 -10.20 14.25 20.95
N GLU A 246 -10.23 14.63 22.22
CA GLU A 246 -11.11 15.67 22.74
C GLU A 246 -10.29 16.88 23.14
N SER A 247 -10.84 18.07 22.91
CA SER A 247 -10.25 19.34 23.34
C SER A 247 -11.33 20.17 24.06
N PRO A 248 -11.49 20.00 25.39
CA PRO A 248 -12.53 20.68 26.14
C PRO A 248 -12.31 22.20 26.24
N ARG A 249 -11.05 22.67 26.21
CA ARG A 249 -10.70 24.10 26.29
C ARG A 249 -10.82 24.81 24.95
N VAL A 250 -10.39 24.14 23.87
CA VAL A 250 -10.44 24.68 22.51
C VAL A 250 -11.22 23.70 21.63
N PRO A 251 -12.56 23.79 21.59
CA PRO A 251 -13.38 22.85 20.83
C PRO A 251 -12.98 22.78 19.36
N LEU A 252 -12.95 21.57 18.83
CA LEU A 252 -12.63 21.33 17.42
C LEU A 252 -13.74 21.88 16.53
N ARG A 253 -13.33 22.52 15.43
CA ARG A 253 -14.20 23.05 14.37
C ARG A 253 -13.65 22.68 13.01
N HIS A 254 -13.90 21.44 12.61
CA HIS A 254 -13.56 20.89 11.31
C HIS A 254 -14.76 20.99 10.37
N ALA A 255 -14.64 21.86 9.38
CA ALA A 255 -15.62 22.05 8.30
C ALA A 255 -14.86 22.45 7.01
N PRO A 256 -14.08 21.52 6.42
CA PRO A 256 -13.27 21.83 5.25
C PRO A 256 -14.18 22.26 4.10
N GLY A 257 -13.90 23.42 3.51
CA GLY A 257 -14.73 23.98 2.44
C GLY A 257 -15.84 24.91 2.90
N LEU A 258 -15.86 25.29 4.17
CA LEU A 258 -16.76 26.32 4.68
C LEU A 258 -16.55 27.66 3.94
N SER A 259 -17.66 28.24 3.51
CA SER A 259 -17.76 29.56 2.90
C SER A 259 -17.14 30.63 3.81
N LEU A 260 -16.41 31.58 3.20
CA LEU A 260 -15.91 32.76 3.91
C LEU A 260 -17.04 33.71 4.36
N LYS A 261 -18.26 33.52 3.85
CA LYS A 261 -19.48 34.22 4.30
C LYS A 261 -20.25 33.46 5.39
N ALA A 262 -19.78 32.28 5.79
CA ALA A 262 -20.49 31.49 6.80
C ALA A 262 -20.50 32.22 8.14
N THR A 263 -21.69 32.40 8.70
CA THR A 263 -21.90 32.96 10.05
C THR A 263 -22.17 31.87 11.09
N ALA A 264 -22.51 30.66 10.62
CA ALA A 264 -22.71 29.49 11.46
C ALA A 264 -21.41 28.69 11.58
N GLU A 265 -21.06 28.33 12.82
CA GLU A 265 -19.95 27.42 13.12
C GLU A 265 -20.47 26.00 13.39
N PRO A 266 -19.65 24.96 13.15
CA PRO A 266 -20.01 23.62 13.56
C PRO A 266 -20.19 23.55 15.10
N PRO A 267 -21.15 22.73 15.59
CA PRO A 267 -21.22 22.37 17.01
C PRO A 267 -19.90 21.73 17.51
N PRO A 268 -19.72 21.56 18.83
CA PRO A 268 -18.54 20.89 19.36
C PRO A 268 -18.28 19.54 18.69
N GLN A 269 -17.04 19.30 18.28
CA GLN A 269 -16.62 18.07 17.61
C GLN A 269 -15.57 17.32 18.41
N VAL A 270 -15.55 16.00 18.23
CA VAL A 270 -14.48 15.09 18.68
C VAL A 270 -13.71 14.64 17.44
N GLY A 271 -12.39 14.73 17.49
CA GLY A 271 -11.52 14.31 16.38
C GLY A 271 -11.21 12.83 16.47
N VAL A 272 -11.18 12.14 15.34
CA VAL A 272 -10.70 10.76 15.24
C VAL A 272 -9.59 10.73 14.20
N PHE A 273 -8.39 10.39 14.65
CA PHE A 273 -7.20 10.26 13.80
C PHE A 273 -6.97 8.78 13.50
N THR A 274 -6.64 8.46 12.25
CA THR A 274 -6.23 7.13 11.83
C THR A 274 -4.71 7.13 11.67
N ASP A 275 -4.02 6.28 12.42
CA ASP A 275 -2.55 6.17 12.40
C ASP A 275 -1.84 7.49 12.69
N GLY A 276 -2.46 8.36 13.50
CA GLY A 276 -1.91 9.66 13.85
C GLY A 276 -2.10 10.76 12.80
N ASP A 277 -2.81 10.51 11.71
CA ASP A 277 -3.19 11.53 10.71
C ASP A 277 -4.64 11.31 10.25
N GLY A 278 -5.06 11.90 9.12
CA GLY A 278 -6.34 11.58 8.49
C GLY A 278 -7.55 11.88 9.38
N MET A 279 -7.56 13.07 9.97
CA MET A 279 -8.59 13.44 10.94
C MET A 279 -9.98 13.46 10.30
N THR A 280 -10.91 12.71 10.88
CA THR A 280 -12.36 12.88 10.72
C THR A 280 -12.94 13.39 12.03
N VAL A 281 -14.18 13.87 12.01
CA VAL A 281 -14.86 14.38 13.21
C VAL A 281 -16.19 13.71 13.48
N LEU A 282 -16.47 13.48 14.75
CA LEU A 282 -17.80 13.20 15.28
C LEU A 282 -18.40 14.54 15.69
N THR A 283 -19.54 14.92 15.12
CA THR A 283 -20.20 16.19 15.45
C THR A 283 -21.25 15.97 16.51
N ARG A 284 -21.22 16.79 17.58
CA ARG A 284 -22.21 16.72 18.65
C ARG A 284 -23.60 17.02 18.10
N ASP A 285 -24.58 16.21 18.48
CA ASP A 285 -25.97 16.53 18.22
C ASP A 285 -26.42 17.72 19.08
N SER A 286 -26.87 18.77 18.42
CA SER A 286 -27.42 19.96 19.06
C SER A 286 -28.92 19.86 19.33
N GLY A 287 -29.59 18.80 18.85
CA GLY A 287 -31.04 18.62 18.94
C GLY A 287 -31.88 19.66 18.17
N ARG A 288 -31.20 20.58 17.47
CA ARG A 288 -31.79 21.72 16.75
C ARG A 288 -31.17 21.84 15.37
N ARG A 289 -32.00 21.84 14.33
CA ARG A 289 -31.55 21.87 12.93
C ARG A 289 -30.81 23.14 12.56
N GLU A 290 -31.17 24.29 13.17
CA GLU A 290 -30.57 25.59 12.83
C GLU A 290 -29.06 25.65 13.14
N ARG A 291 -28.61 24.89 14.15
CA ARG A 291 -27.19 24.79 14.54
C ARG A 291 -26.33 24.05 13.52
N PHE A 292 -26.95 23.35 12.57
CA PHE A 292 -26.26 22.68 11.47
C PHE A 292 -26.23 23.51 10.18
N GLY A 293 -26.59 24.80 10.23
CA GLY A 293 -26.58 25.69 9.06
C GLY A 293 -25.23 25.82 8.35
N TYR A 294 -24.11 25.50 9.01
CA TYR A 294 -22.80 25.45 8.37
C TYR A 294 -22.70 24.38 7.27
N LEU A 295 -23.49 23.30 7.33
CA LEU A 295 -23.49 22.21 6.34
C LEU A 295 -23.99 22.70 4.98
N ASP A 296 -24.88 23.69 4.98
CA ASP A 296 -25.37 24.36 3.77
C ASP A 296 -24.30 25.25 3.11
N GLN A 297 -23.28 25.65 3.89
CA GLN A 297 -22.24 26.60 3.51
C GLN A 297 -20.94 25.92 3.07
N LEU A 298 -20.98 24.62 2.76
CA LEU A 298 -19.85 23.84 2.25
C LEU A 298 -19.91 23.73 0.72
N THR A 299 -18.76 23.61 0.04
CA THR A 299 -18.77 23.36 -1.42
C THR A 299 -19.47 22.04 -1.78
N SER A 300 -19.41 21.03 -0.89
CA SER A 300 -20.11 19.75 -1.05
C SER A 300 -21.63 19.86 -0.99
N ALA A 301 -22.19 21.00 -0.55
CA ALA A 301 -23.64 21.21 -0.49
C ALA A 301 -24.28 21.48 -1.86
N LEU A 302 -23.49 21.83 -2.89
CA LEU A 302 -23.99 22.18 -4.23
C LEU A 302 -25.03 21.18 -4.79
N PRO A 303 -24.79 19.86 -4.87
CA PRO A 303 -25.76 18.91 -5.43
C PRO A 303 -27.14 18.94 -4.74
N TYR A 304 -27.20 19.30 -3.45
CA TYR A 304 -28.46 19.40 -2.71
C TYR A 304 -29.31 20.61 -3.12
N HIS A 305 -28.70 21.64 -3.72
CA HIS A 305 -29.37 22.83 -4.25
C HIS A 305 -29.77 22.72 -5.72
N LEU A 306 -29.43 21.63 -6.39
CA LEU A 306 -29.75 21.41 -7.80
C LEU A 306 -30.98 20.53 -7.98
N GLY A 307 -30.96 19.31 -7.42
CA GLY A 307 -32.03 18.33 -7.62
C GLY A 307 -32.75 17.86 -6.36
N GLY A 308 -32.36 18.32 -5.17
CA GLY A 308 -32.95 17.87 -3.89
C GLY A 308 -32.91 16.34 -3.71
N PRO A 309 -31.71 15.72 -3.78
CA PRO A 309 -31.57 14.27 -3.83
C PRO A 309 -32.15 13.60 -2.58
N LYS A 310 -32.92 12.52 -2.78
CA LYS A 310 -33.63 11.80 -1.71
C LYS A 310 -32.90 10.53 -1.29
N ARG A 311 -32.29 9.83 -2.25
CA ARG A 311 -31.46 8.64 -2.03
C ARG A 311 -30.00 8.98 -2.28
N VAL A 312 -29.22 9.00 -1.20
CA VAL A 312 -27.81 9.41 -1.21
C VAL A 312 -26.91 8.23 -0.86
N LEU A 313 -25.88 8.00 -1.67
CA LEU A 313 -24.78 7.09 -1.36
C LEU A 313 -23.58 7.91 -0.91
N VAL A 314 -23.15 7.72 0.33
CA VAL A 314 -21.94 8.32 0.89
C VAL A 314 -20.85 7.26 0.90
N LEU A 315 -19.81 7.46 0.09
CA LEU A 315 -18.64 6.57 0.04
C LEU A 315 -17.54 7.15 0.92
N GLY A 316 -17.16 6.43 1.99
CA GLY A 316 -16.19 6.90 2.99
C GLY A 316 -16.85 7.71 4.10
N ALA A 317 -17.84 7.12 4.78
CA ALA A 317 -18.68 7.85 5.74
C ALA A 317 -17.94 8.35 6.98
N GLY A 318 -16.86 7.68 7.42
CA GLY A 318 -16.00 8.13 8.51
C GLY A 318 -16.76 8.46 9.79
N GLY A 319 -16.55 9.67 10.31
CA GLY A 319 -17.27 10.20 11.47
C GLY A 319 -18.71 10.67 11.19
N GLY A 320 -19.16 10.59 9.93
CA GLY A 320 -20.55 10.81 9.51
C GLY A 320 -20.89 12.24 9.05
N ALA A 321 -19.91 13.10 8.76
CA ALA A 321 -20.17 14.49 8.37
C ALA A 321 -21.06 14.61 7.11
N GLU A 322 -20.80 13.77 6.10
CA GLU A 322 -21.54 13.72 4.85
C GLU A 322 -22.93 13.10 5.03
N VAL A 323 -23.05 12.11 5.93
CA VAL A 323 -24.35 11.54 6.33
C VAL A 323 -25.20 12.61 7.00
N LEU A 324 -24.59 13.39 7.90
CA LEU A 324 -25.25 14.51 8.58
C LEU A 324 -25.65 15.61 7.58
N GLN A 325 -24.80 15.93 6.59
CA GLN A 325 -25.13 16.88 5.52
C GLN A 325 -26.32 16.39 4.68
N ALA A 326 -26.33 15.12 4.28
CA ALA A 326 -27.44 14.54 3.52
C ALA A 326 -28.77 14.64 4.28
N LEU A 327 -28.77 14.27 5.57
CA LEU A 327 -29.96 14.38 6.43
C LEU A 327 -30.38 15.85 6.65
N TYR A 328 -29.41 16.75 6.82
CA TYR A 328 -29.69 18.18 6.96
C TYR A 328 -30.40 18.76 5.72
N HIS A 329 -30.10 18.27 4.52
CA HIS A 329 -30.76 18.65 3.28
C HIS A 329 -32.03 17.84 2.97
N GLY A 330 -32.47 16.95 3.86
CA GLY A 330 -33.74 16.23 3.73
C GLY A 330 -33.68 14.98 2.84
N ALA A 331 -32.51 14.34 2.75
CA ALA A 331 -32.40 12.99 2.20
C ALA A 331 -33.23 12.01 3.04
N GLU A 332 -33.97 11.12 2.37
CA GLU A 332 -34.87 10.14 2.99
C GLU A 332 -34.17 8.79 3.20
N GLN A 333 -33.23 8.45 2.32
CA GLN A 333 -32.40 7.27 2.44
C GLN A 333 -30.94 7.63 2.21
N VAL A 334 -30.07 7.25 3.16
CA VAL A 334 -28.63 7.42 3.08
C VAL A 334 -27.96 6.07 3.27
N ASP A 335 -27.34 5.54 2.22
CA ASP A 335 -26.42 4.41 2.33
C ASP A 335 -25.02 4.96 2.63
N ALA A 336 -24.51 4.67 3.83
CA ALA A 336 -23.21 5.13 4.31
C ALA A 336 -22.21 3.98 4.30
N VAL A 337 -21.23 4.04 3.40
CA VAL A 337 -20.21 3.00 3.22
C VAL A 337 -18.94 3.39 3.97
N GLU A 338 -18.51 2.57 4.91
CA GLU A 338 -17.32 2.78 5.72
C GLU A 338 -16.47 1.50 5.73
N LEU A 339 -15.17 1.62 5.46
CA LEU A 339 -14.27 0.47 5.38
C LEU A 339 -13.96 -0.10 6.77
N ASN A 340 -13.78 0.77 7.77
CA ASN A 340 -13.28 0.36 9.07
C ASN A 340 -14.43 0.08 10.06
N PRO A 341 -14.64 -1.18 10.46
CA PRO A 341 -15.67 -1.53 11.44
C PRO A 341 -15.45 -0.84 12.79
N GLN A 342 -14.22 -0.49 13.15
CA GLN A 342 -13.94 0.23 14.39
C GLN A 342 -14.49 1.65 14.38
N MET A 343 -14.50 2.32 13.22
CA MET A 343 -15.10 3.65 13.07
C MET A 343 -16.63 3.56 13.20
N VAL A 344 -17.23 2.55 12.57
CA VAL A 344 -18.67 2.29 12.69
C VAL A 344 -19.06 2.01 14.14
N ASP A 345 -18.30 1.18 14.86
CA ASP A 345 -18.56 0.87 16.28
C ASP A 345 -18.33 2.09 17.20
N LEU A 346 -17.38 2.97 16.87
CA LEU A 346 -17.22 4.24 17.58
C LEU A 346 -18.48 5.12 17.44
N VAL A 347 -19.03 5.28 16.24
CA VAL A 347 -20.19 6.15 15.98
C VAL A 347 -21.49 5.52 16.49
N LYS A 348 -21.74 4.23 16.20
CA LYS A 348 -22.97 3.51 16.59
C LYS A 348 -23.00 3.07 18.05
N GLY A 349 -21.84 2.84 18.65
CA GLY A 349 -21.71 2.37 20.04
C GLY A 349 -21.29 3.51 20.95
N ARG A 350 -19.99 3.73 21.06
CA ARG A 350 -19.38 4.60 22.08
C ARG A 350 -19.87 6.05 22.06
N TYR A 351 -20.01 6.64 20.87
CA TYR A 351 -20.42 8.02 20.64
C TYR A 351 -21.85 8.12 20.08
N ARG A 352 -22.67 7.09 20.30
CA ARG A 352 -24.07 7.05 19.85
C ARG A 352 -24.87 8.25 20.33
N GLU A 353 -24.88 8.48 21.64
CA GLU A 353 -25.60 9.60 22.26
C GLU A 353 -25.00 10.95 21.85
N PHE A 354 -23.67 11.05 21.81
CA PHE A 354 -22.97 12.26 21.43
C PHE A 354 -23.35 12.74 20.03
N THR A 355 -23.50 11.83 19.08
CA THR A 355 -23.85 12.13 17.68
C THR A 355 -25.36 12.14 17.43
N GLY A 356 -26.21 11.93 18.45
CA GLY A 356 -27.66 11.87 18.29
C GLY A 356 -28.12 10.68 17.45
N ASP A 357 -27.50 9.52 17.70
CA ASP A 357 -27.72 8.24 17.03
C ASP A 357 -27.59 8.30 15.50
N LEU A 358 -26.67 9.12 14.98
CA LEU A 358 -26.56 9.46 13.55
C LEU A 358 -26.65 8.23 12.62
N TYR A 359 -25.92 7.17 12.94
CA TYR A 359 -25.86 5.92 12.16
C TYR A 359 -27.01 4.94 12.47
N GLY A 360 -27.83 5.21 13.48
CA GLY A 360 -29.06 4.49 13.82
C GLY A 360 -30.34 5.24 13.41
N ARG A 361 -30.24 6.48 12.89
CA ARG A 361 -31.40 7.28 12.49
C ARG A 361 -32.22 6.58 11.40
N PRO A 362 -33.56 6.75 11.40
CA PRO A 362 -34.41 6.30 10.31
C PRO A 362 -33.89 6.83 8.96
N GLY A 363 -33.81 5.95 7.97
CA GLY A 363 -33.30 6.29 6.64
C GLY A 363 -31.78 6.09 6.46
N VAL A 364 -30.99 5.95 7.52
CA VAL A 364 -29.55 5.69 7.41
C VAL A 364 -29.25 4.19 7.47
N LYS A 365 -28.56 3.66 6.45
CA LYS A 365 -28.06 2.29 6.40
C LYS A 365 -26.55 2.32 6.28
N VAL A 366 -25.87 1.76 7.29
CA VAL A 366 -24.40 1.71 7.30
C VAL A 366 -23.93 0.36 6.81
N HIS A 367 -23.00 0.38 5.86
CA HIS A 367 -22.38 -0.81 5.25
C HIS A 367 -20.89 -0.81 5.57
N VAL A 368 -20.43 -1.87 6.25
CA VAL A 368 -18.99 -2.09 6.45
C VAL A 368 -18.44 -2.75 5.19
N ALA A 369 -17.90 -1.94 4.29
CA ALA A 369 -17.40 -2.39 2.99
C ALA A 369 -16.42 -1.38 2.39
N GLU A 370 -15.59 -1.82 1.45
CA GLU A 370 -14.81 -0.92 0.61
C GLU A 370 -15.69 -0.27 -0.47
N ALA A 371 -15.51 1.02 -0.69
CA ALA A 371 -16.43 1.83 -1.49
C ALA A 371 -16.54 1.37 -2.95
N ARG A 372 -15.42 1.03 -3.60
CA ARG A 372 -15.42 0.54 -4.99
C ARG A 372 -16.11 -0.82 -5.08
N GLY A 373 -15.81 -1.74 -4.17
CA GLY A 373 -16.43 -3.05 -4.08
C GLY A 373 -17.93 -2.99 -3.80
N PHE A 374 -18.38 -2.09 -2.91
CA PHE A 374 -19.80 -1.90 -2.62
C PHE A 374 -20.58 -1.43 -3.85
N VAL A 375 -20.06 -0.43 -4.57
CA VAL A 375 -20.71 0.07 -5.79
C VAL A 375 -20.80 -1.05 -6.84
N ALA A 376 -19.73 -1.81 -7.05
CA ALA A 376 -19.75 -2.90 -8.03
C ALA A 376 -20.72 -4.04 -7.66
N ALA A 377 -21.04 -4.20 -6.37
CA ALA A 377 -21.94 -5.26 -5.89
C ALA A 377 -23.41 -4.83 -5.82
N THR A 378 -23.69 -3.54 -5.59
CA THR A 378 -25.07 -3.05 -5.46
C THR A 378 -25.77 -3.00 -6.82
N LYS A 379 -27.10 -3.14 -6.80
CA LYS A 379 -27.96 -2.90 -7.98
C LYS A 379 -28.81 -1.64 -7.82
N GLN A 380 -28.68 -0.97 -6.68
CA GLN A 380 -29.46 0.22 -6.37
C GLN A 380 -28.93 1.42 -7.16
N ARG A 381 -29.84 2.31 -7.53
CA ARG A 381 -29.52 3.60 -8.14
C ARG A 381 -29.76 4.73 -7.15
N TYR A 382 -28.89 5.73 -7.21
CA TYR A 382 -28.86 6.85 -6.28
C TYR A 382 -29.08 8.17 -6.99
N ASP A 383 -29.76 9.10 -6.31
CA ASP A 383 -29.98 10.45 -6.82
C ASP A 383 -28.71 11.28 -6.61
N LEU A 384 -27.89 10.93 -5.59
CA LEU A 384 -26.57 11.49 -5.35
C LEU A 384 -25.59 10.40 -4.90
N VAL A 385 -24.44 10.29 -5.56
CA VAL A 385 -23.26 9.56 -5.06
C VAL A 385 -22.21 10.59 -4.66
N GLN A 386 -21.78 10.56 -3.40
CA GLN A 386 -20.89 11.56 -2.81
C GLN A 386 -19.58 10.93 -2.32
N LEU A 387 -18.46 11.49 -2.79
CA LEU A 387 -17.11 11.22 -2.30
C LEU A 387 -16.50 12.55 -1.83
N ALA A 388 -16.48 12.80 -0.53
CA ALA A 388 -15.91 14.03 0.02
C ALA A 388 -14.69 13.70 0.87
N LEU A 389 -13.49 14.08 0.39
CA LEU A 389 -12.24 13.95 1.16
C LEU A 389 -12.01 12.57 1.77
N VAL A 390 -12.47 11.51 1.10
CA VAL A 390 -12.48 10.10 1.55
C VAL A 390 -11.11 9.61 2.03
N ASP A 391 -10.03 10.15 1.49
CA ASP A 391 -8.65 9.81 1.89
C ASP A 391 -8.24 10.36 3.27
N ALA A 392 -9.18 10.91 4.06
CA ALA A 392 -8.99 10.99 5.51
C ALA A 392 -8.72 9.58 6.09
N PHE A 393 -9.26 8.52 5.47
CA PHE A 393 -8.76 7.15 5.64
C PHE A 393 -7.46 6.96 4.82
N GLY A 394 -6.35 7.56 5.27
CA GLY A 394 -5.05 7.44 4.59
C GLY A 394 -4.14 8.68 4.58
N ALA A 395 -4.52 9.75 5.31
CA ALA A 395 -3.79 11.01 5.50
C ALA A 395 -3.81 11.95 4.29
N SER A 396 -4.03 13.24 4.54
CA SER A 396 -4.24 14.31 3.54
C SER A 396 -3.15 15.41 3.59
N SER A 397 -2.01 15.16 4.24
CA SER A 397 -0.97 16.15 4.52
C SER A 397 0.28 15.95 3.63
N ALA A 398 0.71 17.02 2.95
CA ALA A 398 2.09 17.24 2.47
C ALA A 398 2.65 16.48 1.23
N GLY A 399 1.84 16.15 0.21
CA GLY A 399 2.38 15.74 -1.11
C GLY A 399 3.14 14.41 -1.12
N LEU A 400 3.06 13.64 -0.04
CA LEU A 400 3.69 12.34 0.13
C LEU A 400 2.93 11.20 -0.60
N HIS A 401 1.78 11.52 -1.21
CA HIS A 401 0.75 10.58 -1.71
C HIS A 401 1.01 9.91 -3.05
N ALA A 402 2.03 10.32 -3.79
CA ALA A 402 2.24 9.92 -5.19
C ALA A 402 2.37 8.40 -5.42
N LEU A 403 2.62 7.62 -4.36
CA LEU A 403 2.84 6.17 -4.41
C LEU A 403 1.63 5.32 -4.05
N ASN A 404 0.54 5.91 -3.56
CA ASN A 404 -0.64 5.14 -3.14
C ASN A 404 -1.53 4.85 -4.35
N GLU A 405 -1.85 3.58 -4.56
CA GLU A 405 -2.90 3.18 -5.48
C GLU A 405 -4.27 3.61 -4.92
N SER A 406 -5.10 4.24 -5.76
CA SER A 406 -6.47 4.59 -5.42
C SER A 406 -7.40 4.15 -6.55
N TYR A 407 -8.09 3.04 -6.33
CA TYR A 407 -9.14 2.54 -7.21
C TYR A 407 -10.47 3.31 -7.07
N LEU A 408 -10.52 4.33 -6.20
CA LEU A 408 -11.66 5.26 -6.07
C LEU A 408 -11.61 6.39 -7.10
N TYR A 409 -10.42 6.68 -7.64
CA TYR A 409 -10.17 7.81 -8.53
C TYR A 409 -9.56 7.36 -9.86
N THR A 410 -10.20 6.40 -10.52
CA THR A 410 -9.88 5.95 -11.88
C THR A 410 -11.00 6.28 -12.86
N VAL A 411 -10.70 6.27 -14.15
CA VAL A 411 -11.72 6.42 -15.21
C VAL A 411 -12.81 5.36 -15.05
N GLU A 412 -12.43 4.11 -14.83
CA GLU A 412 -13.34 3.00 -14.58
C GLU A 412 -14.14 3.21 -13.28
N ALA A 413 -13.52 3.82 -12.26
CA ALA A 413 -14.20 4.21 -11.03
C ALA A 413 -15.42 5.08 -11.31
N LEU A 414 -15.17 6.19 -12.00
CA LEU A 414 -16.17 7.18 -12.38
C LEU A 414 -17.26 6.57 -13.27
N GLN A 415 -16.89 5.73 -14.25
CA GLN A 415 -17.88 5.08 -15.11
C GLN A 415 -18.88 4.25 -14.32
N GLU A 416 -18.42 3.50 -13.32
CA GLU A 416 -19.31 2.68 -12.49
C GLU A 416 -20.19 3.54 -11.58
N TYR A 417 -19.64 4.60 -10.97
CA TYR A 417 -20.41 5.53 -10.16
C TYR A 417 -21.53 6.15 -10.99
N LEU A 418 -21.25 6.53 -12.24
CA LEU A 418 -22.24 7.08 -13.18
C LEU A 418 -23.31 6.06 -13.57
N ARG A 419 -22.97 4.77 -13.75
CA ARG A 419 -23.96 3.71 -14.02
C ARG A 419 -24.95 3.50 -12.89
N HIS A 420 -24.53 3.78 -11.65
CA HIS A 420 -25.34 3.69 -10.44
C HIS A 420 -26.11 4.97 -10.11
N LEU A 421 -26.06 5.99 -10.96
CA LEU A 421 -26.95 7.13 -10.83
C LEU A 421 -28.35 6.83 -11.34
N ALA A 422 -29.36 7.36 -10.65
CA ALA A 422 -30.69 7.52 -11.19
C ALA A 422 -30.66 8.47 -12.40
N PRO A 423 -31.65 8.45 -13.29
CA PRO A 423 -31.83 9.52 -14.28
C PRO A 423 -31.84 10.88 -13.59
N ASP A 424 -31.12 11.86 -14.15
CA ASP A 424 -30.91 13.19 -13.57
C ASP A 424 -30.17 13.24 -12.22
N GLY A 425 -29.64 12.10 -11.75
CA GLY A 425 -28.82 12.03 -10.55
C GLY A 425 -27.42 12.64 -10.72
N TYR A 426 -26.73 12.81 -9.59
CA TYR A 426 -25.44 13.50 -9.52
C TYR A 426 -24.35 12.63 -8.89
N LEU A 427 -23.15 12.68 -9.47
CA LEU A 427 -21.91 12.27 -8.80
C LEU A 427 -21.17 13.52 -8.34
N ALA A 428 -20.93 13.64 -7.03
CA ALA A 428 -20.22 14.77 -6.44
C ALA A 428 -18.92 14.31 -5.78
N ILE A 429 -17.79 14.86 -6.22
CA ILE A 429 -16.46 14.54 -5.71
C ILE A 429 -15.79 15.83 -5.21
N SER A 430 -15.47 15.88 -3.91
CA SER A 430 -14.82 17.03 -3.28
C SER A 430 -13.35 16.72 -2.94
N ARG A 431 -12.45 17.63 -3.33
CA ARG A 431 -10.99 17.53 -3.14
C ARG A 431 -10.41 18.83 -2.58
N TRP A 432 -9.26 18.73 -1.92
CA TRP A 432 -8.47 19.90 -1.49
C TRP A 432 -8.02 20.75 -2.69
N VAL A 433 -8.14 22.07 -2.57
CA VAL A 433 -7.58 23.04 -3.52
C VAL A 433 -6.07 23.09 -3.34
N LYS A 434 -5.34 22.86 -4.43
CA LYS A 434 -3.89 23.06 -4.51
C LYS A 434 -3.59 24.16 -5.51
N LEU A 435 -2.51 24.91 -5.26
CA LEU A 435 -2.04 25.98 -6.14
C LEU A 435 -0.56 25.75 -6.48
N PRO A 436 -0.20 25.59 -7.78
CA PRO A 436 -1.10 25.49 -8.93
C PRO A 436 -2.02 24.26 -8.89
N PRO A 437 -3.19 24.27 -9.57
CA PRO A 437 -4.17 23.18 -9.51
C PRO A 437 -3.64 21.82 -9.98
N ARG A 438 -4.03 20.74 -9.31
CA ARG A 438 -3.58 19.36 -9.59
C ARG A 438 -4.75 18.38 -9.57
N ASP A 439 -5.19 18.00 -8.37
CA ASP A 439 -6.24 17.02 -8.10
C ASP A 439 -7.52 17.34 -8.87
N SER A 440 -7.99 18.59 -8.79
CA SER A 440 -9.20 19.04 -9.47
C SER A 440 -9.11 18.93 -10.99
N LEU A 441 -7.95 19.22 -11.59
CA LEU A 441 -7.77 19.18 -13.04
C LEU A 441 -7.67 17.75 -13.57
N LYS A 442 -6.90 16.90 -12.88
CA LYS A 442 -6.82 15.47 -13.20
C LYS A 442 -8.19 14.82 -13.05
N LEU A 443 -8.91 15.11 -11.98
CA LEU A 443 -10.28 14.63 -11.76
C LEU A 443 -11.25 15.09 -12.86
N PHE A 444 -11.18 16.36 -13.26
CA PHE A 444 -11.99 16.89 -14.37
C PHE A 444 -11.66 16.19 -15.69
N GLY A 445 -10.38 16.02 -16.02
CA GLY A 445 -9.94 15.29 -17.22
C GLY A 445 -10.36 13.82 -17.21
N MET A 446 -10.30 13.15 -16.05
CA MET A 446 -10.83 11.79 -15.88
C MET A 446 -12.34 11.72 -16.10
N ALA A 447 -13.10 12.70 -15.61
CA ALA A 447 -14.53 12.77 -15.84
C ALA A 447 -14.89 12.94 -17.32
N VAL A 448 -14.15 13.79 -18.04
CA VAL A 448 -14.28 13.92 -19.50
C VAL A 448 -14.03 12.58 -20.19
N GLN A 449 -12.95 11.88 -19.83
CA GLN A 449 -12.63 10.57 -20.41
C GLN A 449 -13.69 9.51 -20.09
N ALA A 450 -14.15 9.46 -18.84
CA ALA A 450 -15.17 8.51 -18.40
C ALA A 450 -16.50 8.70 -19.17
N LEU A 451 -16.93 9.95 -19.35
CA LEU A 451 -18.13 10.28 -20.13
C LEU A 451 -17.97 9.91 -21.61
N ARG A 452 -16.82 10.20 -22.22
CA ARG A 452 -16.52 9.78 -23.61
C ARG A 452 -16.55 8.26 -23.76
N ASN A 453 -15.95 7.53 -22.82
CA ASN A 453 -15.96 6.06 -22.82
C ASN A 453 -17.38 5.47 -22.61
N LEU A 454 -18.31 6.24 -22.03
CA LEU A 454 -19.74 5.88 -21.92
C LEU A 454 -20.56 6.32 -23.16
N GLY A 455 -19.91 6.84 -24.20
CA GLY A 455 -20.58 7.27 -25.44
C GLY A 455 -21.22 8.66 -25.38
N VAL A 456 -20.83 9.52 -24.44
CA VAL A 456 -21.33 10.91 -24.37
C VAL A 456 -20.54 11.79 -25.34
N GLU A 457 -21.22 12.35 -26.35
CA GLU A 457 -20.60 13.20 -27.38
C GLU A 457 -20.08 14.53 -26.82
N ASP A 458 -20.87 15.21 -25.98
CA ASP A 458 -20.48 16.46 -25.32
C ASP A 458 -20.43 16.31 -23.79
N PRO A 459 -19.30 15.85 -23.23
CA PRO A 459 -19.09 15.77 -21.79
C PRO A 459 -19.26 17.12 -21.08
N GLY A 460 -18.98 18.23 -21.78
CA GLY A 460 -19.00 19.57 -21.21
C GLY A 460 -20.36 19.99 -20.69
N ARG A 461 -21.45 19.44 -21.25
CA ARG A 461 -22.84 19.71 -20.83
C ARG A 461 -23.27 18.98 -19.56
N ARG A 462 -22.46 18.03 -19.09
CA ARG A 462 -22.74 17.20 -17.91
C ARG A 462 -21.82 17.49 -16.72
N LEU A 463 -20.92 18.47 -16.84
CA LEU A 463 -19.90 18.77 -15.83
C LEU A 463 -20.07 20.17 -15.25
N ALA A 464 -19.93 20.27 -13.93
CA ALA A 464 -19.82 21.54 -13.23
C ALA A 464 -18.74 21.46 -12.13
N LEU A 465 -17.89 22.47 -12.04
CA LEU A 465 -16.79 22.56 -11.07
C LEU A 465 -16.89 23.88 -10.32
N ILE A 466 -16.90 23.80 -9.00
CA ILE A 466 -16.83 24.97 -8.11
C ILE A 466 -15.65 24.85 -7.16
N ARG A 467 -15.21 25.98 -6.59
CA ARG A 467 -14.20 26.00 -5.54
C ARG A 467 -14.49 27.05 -4.48
N GLY A 468 -14.16 26.72 -3.25
CA GLY A 468 -14.00 27.66 -2.15
C GLY A 468 -12.52 27.96 -1.90
N TRP A 469 -12.21 28.32 -0.66
CA TRP A 469 -10.84 28.59 -0.22
C TRP A 469 -10.00 27.31 -0.09
N GLN A 470 -10.54 26.27 0.55
CA GLN A 470 -9.83 25.02 0.83
C GLN A 470 -10.21 23.85 -0.06
N THR A 471 -11.43 23.82 -0.60
CA THR A 471 -11.97 22.66 -1.33
C THR A 471 -12.51 23.06 -2.68
N SER A 472 -12.52 22.09 -3.59
CA SER A 472 -13.19 22.14 -4.88
C SER A 472 -14.12 20.95 -5.00
N THR A 473 -15.27 21.14 -5.62
CA THR A 473 -16.29 20.10 -5.79
C THR A 473 -16.63 19.99 -7.28
N LEU A 474 -16.35 18.83 -7.86
CA LEU A 474 -16.79 18.43 -9.19
C LEU A 474 -18.14 17.74 -9.08
N VAL A 475 -19.11 18.19 -9.86
CA VAL A 475 -20.42 17.57 -10.01
C VAL A 475 -20.56 17.07 -11.45
N ILE A 476 -20.94 15.80 -11.60
CA ILE A 476 -21.20 15.15 -12.88
C ILE A 476 -22.65 14.71 -12.90
N LYS A 477 -23.44 15.17 -13.87
CA LYS A 477 -24.86 14.84 -13.98
C LYS A 477 -25.09 13.62 -14.88
N ASN A 478 -26.00 12.73 -14.50
CA ASN A 478 -26.52 11.68 -15.35
C ASN A 478 -27.64 12.21 -16.26
N GLY A 479 -27.21 12.97 -17.27
CA GLY A 479 -28.08 13.81 -18.10
C GLY A 479 -27.36 15.12 -18.36
N GLU A 480 -28.05 16.10 -18.93
CA GLU A 480 -27.48 17.44 -19.16
C GLU A 480 -27.98 18.42 -18.11
N PHE A 481 -27.15 19.40 -17.76
CA PHE A 481 -27.59 20.50 -16.90
C PHE A 481 -28.61 21.37 -17.63
N SER A 482 -29.76 21.58 -17.01
CA SER A 482 -30.81 22.48 -17.45
C SER A 482 -30.48 23.95 -17.13
N ALA A 483 -31.11 24.88 -17.83
CA ALA A 483 -30.94 26.32 -17.54
C ALA A 483 -31.35 26.70 -16.10
N GLY A 484 -32.33 26.00 -15.53
CA GLY A 484 -32.75 26.17 -14.12
C GLY A 484 -31.63 25.78 -13.15
N GLU A 485 -31.07 24.58 -13.30
CA GLU A 485 -29.97 24.10 -12.46
C GLU A 485 -28.72 24.99 -12.58
N LEU A 486 -28.42 25.52 -13.78
CA LEU A 486 -27.32 26.48 -13.94
C LEU A 486 -27.59 27.80 -13.23
N THR A 487 -28.84 28.24 -13.20
CA THR A 487 -29.26 29.43 -12.43
C THR A 487 -29.10 29.18 -10.93
N ASP A 488 -29.47 27.99 -10.46
CA ASP A 488 -29.32 27.57 -9.07
C ASP A 488 -27.85 27.43 -8.66
N LEU A 489 -27.01 26.85 -9.50
CA LEU A 489 -25.57 26.79 -9.29
C LEU A 489 -24.94 28.17 -9.13
N ARG A 490 -25.31 29.11 -10.03
CA ARG A 490 -24.79 30.49 -9.99
C ARG A 490 -25.27 31.23 -8.74
N ARG A 491 -26.54 31.04 -8.36
CA ARG A 491 -27.11 31.57 -7.12
C ARG A 491 -26.35 31.03 -5.91
N PHE A 492 -26.17 29.71 -5.82
CA PHE A 492 -25.46 29.03 -4.75
C PHE A 492 -24.05 29.60 -4.57
N CYS A 493 -23.30 29.73 -5.68
CA CYS A 493 -21.94 30.28 -5.67
C CYS A 493 -21.91 31.74 -5.20
N ARG A 494 -22.86 32.58 -5.68
CA ARG A 494 -22.92 34.00 -5.32
C ARG A 494 -23.24 34.24 -3.85
N GLU A 495 -24.20 33.51 -3.31
CA GLU A 495 -24.61 33.61 -1.90
C GLU A 495 -23.47 33.20 -0.96
N ARG A 496 -22.69 32.18 -1.34
CA ARG A 496 -21.62 31.59 -0.52
C ARG A 496 -20.20 32.06 -0.88
N ALA A 497 -20.08 33.03 -1.79
CA ALA A 497 -18.78 33.51 -2.29
C ALA A 497 -17.84 32.38 -2.77
N PHE A 498 -18.41 31.35 -3.41
CA PHE A 498 -17.65 30.32 -4.10
C PHE A 498 -17.41 30.72 -5.54
N ASP A 499 -16.25 30.35 -6.06
CA ASP A 499 -15.92 30.58 -7.46
C ASP A 499 -16.45 29.43 -8.31
N SER A 500 -17.23 29.76 -9.32
CA SER A 500 -17.47 28.87 -10.44
C SER A 500 -16.15 28.70 -11.20
N ALA A 501 -15.70 27.46 -11.35
CA ALA A 501 -14.53 27.12 -12.15
C ALA A 501 -14.93 26.62 -13.54
N TYR A 502 -16.04 25.91 -13.66
CA TYR A 502 -16.62 25.52 -14.93
C TYR A 502 -18.10 25.19 -14.77
N TYR A 503 -18.92 25.56 -15.74
CA TYR A 503 -20.25 24.99 -15.99
C TYR A 503 -20.58 25.18 -17.49
N PRO A 504 -21.56 24.45 -18.06
CA PRO A 504 -21.91 24.57 -19.47
C PRO A 504 -22.28 26.00 -19.87
N GLY A 505 -21.62 26.55 -20.89
CA GLY A 505 -21.86 27.92 -21.37
C GLY A 505 -21.27 29.04 -20.52
N MET A 506 -20.45 28.72 -19.50
CA MET A 506 -19.82 29.72 -18.63
C MET A 506 -18.91 30.69 -19.40
N ALA A 507 -19.10 32.00 -19.18
CA ALA A 507 -18.21 33.04 -19.70
C ALA A 507 -16.93 33.16 -18.85
N GLY A 508 -15.80 33.49 -19.49
CA GLY A 508 -14.50 33.60 -18.80
C GLY A 508 -14.45 34.67 -17.71
N GLU A 509 -15.23 35.75 -17.85
CA GLU A 509 -15.34 36.83 -16.88
C GLU A 509 -16.03 36.42 -15.56
N GLU A 510 -16.78 35.32 -15.59
CA GLU A 510 -17.43 34.79 -14.40
C GLU A 510 -16.48 33.96 -13.52
N ALA A 511 -15.32 33.58 -14.04
CA ALA A 511 -14.32 32.83 -13.31
C ALA A 511 -13.54 33.73 -12.33
N ASN A 512 -13.06 33.14 -11.23
CA ASN A 512 -12.06 33.77 -10.35
C ASN A 512 -12.47 35.12 -9.74
N ARG A 513 -13.69 35.22 -9.19
CA ARG A 513 -14.30 36.45 -8.66
C ARG A 513 -14.06 36.68 -7.17
N TYR A 514 -14.21 35.64 -6.35
CA TYR A 514 -14.21 35.72 -4.89
C TYR A 514 -12.84 35.37 -4.30
N ASN A 515 -12.37 34.13 -4.50
CA ASN A 515 -11.07 33.65 -4.05
C ASN A 515 -10.03 33.90 -5.16
N ARG A 516 -9.75 35.18 -5.41
CA ARG A 516 -9.00 35.66 -6.59
C ARG A 516 -7.56 35.14 -6.64
N LEU A 517 -7.24 34.43 -7.70
CA LEU A 517 -5.90 34.01 -8.10
C LEU A 517 -5.35 34.96 -9.17
N ARG A 518 -4.04 34.91 -9.44
CA ARG A 518 -3.39 35.70 -10.50
C ARG A 518 -4.04 35.50 -11.88
N GLN A 519 -4.54 34.30 -12.14
CA GLN A 519 -5.21 33.92 -13.39
C GLN A 519 -6.32 32.91 -13.08
N PRO A 520 -7.35 32.78 -13.94
CA PRO A 520 -8.42 31.79 -13.78
C PRO A 520 -7.93 30.38 -14.19
N TYR A 521 -6.95 29.84 -13.45
CA TYR A 521 -6.28 28.57 -13.76
C TYR A 521 -7.26 27.41 -13.96
N PHE A 522 -8.26 27.29 -13.08
CA PHE A 522 -9.24 26.20 -13.14
C PHE A 522 -10.14 26.26 -14.38
N PHE A 523 -10.65 27.45 -14.73
CA PHE A 523 -11.49 27.64 -15.91
C PHE A 523 -10.73 27.40 -17.20
N THR A 524 -9.52 27.96 -17.31
CA THR A 524 -8.65 27.81 -18.48
C THR A 524 -8.32 26.33 -18.71
N ALA A 525 -7.99 25.61 -17.64
CA ALA A 525 -7.72 24.18 -17.70
C ALA A 525 -8.97 23.37 -18.08
N ALA A 526 -10.12 23.63 -17.47
CA ALA A 526 -11.37 22.92 -17.77
C ALA A 526 -11.76 23.07 -19.26
N ARG A 527 -11.69 24.30 -19.80
CA ARG A 527 -11.92 24.58 -21.23
C ARG A 527 -10.94 23.84 -22.13
N ALA A 528 -9.65 23.86 -21.79
CA ALA A 528 -8.63 23.18 -22.58
C ALA A 528 -8.80 21.65 -22.57
N LEU A 529 -9.15 21.06 -21.43
CA LEU A 529 -9.36 19.62 -21.27
C LEU A 529 -10.61 19.10 -21.98
N LEU A 530 -11.62 19.95 -22.19
CA LEU A 530 -12.81 19.61 -22.98
C LEU A 530 -12.57 19.69 -24.49
N GLY A 531 -11.76 20.65 -24.94
CA GLY A 531 -11.46 20.87 -26.35
C GLY A 531 -10.48 19.85 -26.95
N GLU A 532 -10.24 19.99 -28.26
CA GLU A 532 -9.30 19.15 -29.03
C GLU A 532 -7.85 19.29 -28.55
N SER A 533 -7.50 20.44 -27.97
CA SER A 533 -6.18 20.72 -27.39
C SER A 533 -5.92 20.02 -26.04
N GLY A 534 -6.83 19.17 -25.56
CA GLY A 534 -6.72 18.56 -24.23
C GLY A 534 -5.43 17.76 -24.01
N ASP A 535 -5.01 16.96 -25.00
CA ASP A 535 -3.75 16.20 -24.94
C ASP A 535 -2.51 17.09 -24.92
N GLU A 536 -2.53 18.16 -25.71
CA GLU A 536 -1.45 19.15 -25.72
C GLU A 536 -1.36 19.88 -24.38
N TYR A 537 -2.51 20.28 -23.81
CA TYR A 537 -2.57 20.92 -22.51
C TYR A 537 -2.00 20.01 -21.41
N ARG A 538 -2.40 18.74 -21.37
CA ARG A 538 -1.87 17.76 -20.38
C ARG A 538 -0.35 17.63 -20.45
N ARG A 539 0.21 17.55 -21.67
CA ARG A 539 1.66 17.45 -21.87
C ARG A 539 2.40 18.70 -21.42
N ARG A 540 1.92 19.89 -21.81
CA ARG A 540 2.54 21.18 -21.48
C ARG A 540 2.32 21.65 -20.04
N TYR A 541 1.27 21.17 -19.38
CA TYR A 541 0.97 21.60 -18.02
C TYR A 541 2.08 21.20 -17.04
N LYS A 542 2.34 22.05 -16.04
CA LYS A 542 3.45 21.90 -15.09
C LYS A 542 3.45 20.59 -14.29
N PHE A 543 2.29 19.98 -14.10
CA PHE A 543 2.09 18.75 -13.34
C PHE A 543 1.53 17.62 -14.22
N ASN A 544 1.75 16.37 -13.84
CA ASN A 544 1.12 15.21 -14.47
C ASN A 544 -0.38 15.15 -14.10
N ILE A 545 -1.21 15.47 -15.08
CA ILE A 545 -2.68 15.43 -14.98
C ILE A 545 -3.27 14.41 -15.95
N GLU A 546 -2.49 13.42 -16.38
CA GLU A 546 -3.00 12.30 -17.18
C GLU A 546 -4.07 11.52 -16.40
N PRO A 547 -5.16 11.06 -17.05
CA PRO A 547 -6.18 10.24 -16.40
C PRO A 547 -5.58 8.98 -15.73
N ALA A 548 -5.98 8.69 -14.50
CA ALA A 548 -5.65 7.43 -13.84
C ALA A 548 -6.65 6.33 -14.26
N THR A 549 -6.17 5.12 -14.44
CA THR A 549 -6.96 3.94 -14.86
C THR A 549 -6.77 2.80 -13.88
N ASP A 550 -7.61 1.77 -13.91
CA ASP A 550 -7.42 0.58 -13.04
C ASP A 550 -6.07 -0.14 -13.27
N ASP A 551 -5.46 -0.03 -14.46
CA ASP A 551 -4.10 -0.55 -14.72
C ASP A 551 -2.97 0.38 -14.20
N ARG A 552 -3.28 1.65 -13.94
CA ARG A 552 -2.38 2.71 -13.43
C ARG A 552 -3.11 3.57 -12.40
N PRO A 553 -3.48 3.03 -11.22
CA PRO A 553 -4.38 3.67 -10.26
C PRO A 553 -3.68 4.76 -9.41
N TYR A 554 -2.75 5.51 -10.00
CA TYR A 554 -1.92 6.50 -9.31
C TYR A 554 -2.51 7.91 -9.48
N PHE A 555 -3.68 8.15 -8.89
CA PHE A 555 -4.34 9.46 -8.98
C PHE A 555 -3.46 10.59 -8.43
N PHE A 556 -2.73 10.34 -7.33
CA PHE A 556 -1.90 11.33 -6.65
C PHE A 556 -0.51 11.55 -7.26
N HIS A 557 -0.17 10.86 -8.35
CA HIS A 557 1.08 11.09 -9.05
C HIS A 557 0.94 12.29 -10.00
N PHE A 558 1.45 13.45 -9.57
CA PHE A 558 1.48 14.70 -10.34
C PHE A 558 2.91 15.18 -10.66
N PHE A 559 3.96 14.52 -10.16
CA PHE A 559 5.35 14.88 -10.45
C PHE A 559 5.74 14.71 -11.93
N LYS A 560 6.54 15.65 -12.45
CA LYS A 560 7.22 15.59 -13.75
C LYS A 560 8.71 15.91 -13.55
N TRP A 561 9.59 15.19 -14.23
CA TRP A 561 11.04 15.42 -14.15
C TRP A 561 11.48 16.81 -14.61
N GLU A 562 10.75 17.38 -15.58
CA GLU A 562 10.95 18.76 -16.08
C GLU A 562 10.79 19.83 -14.98
N LEU A 563 10.10 19.51 -13.89
CA LEU A 563 9.87 20.41 -12.77
C LEU A 563 11.10 20.57 -11.86
N LEU A 564 12.00 19.56 -11.86
CA LEU A 564 13.08 19.46 -10.89
C LEU A 564 14.03 20.67 -10.90
N PRO A 565 14.46 21.22 -12.06
CA PRO A 565 15.31 22.42 -12.09
C PRO A 565 14.63 23.64 -11.50
N GLU A 566 13.33 23.82 -11.75
CA GLU A 566 12.56 24.95 -11.21
C GLU A 566 12.44 24.86 -9.69
N ILE A 567 12.17 23.67 -9.15
CA ILE A 567 12.08 23.47 -7.70
C ILE A 567 13.43 23.72 -7.03
N TRP A 568 14.51 23.24 -7.66
CA TRP A 568 15.87 23.47 -7.17
C TRP A 568 16.22 24.96 -7.16
N ALA A 569 15.82 25.72 -8.19
CA ALA A 569 15.99 27.16 -8.24
C ALA A 569 15.16 27.92 -7.18
N LEU A 570 14.04 27.34 -6.75
CA LEU A 570 13.18 27.88 -5.68
C LEU A 570 13.57 27.39 -4.27
N ARG A 571 14.76 26.78 -4.11
CA ARG A 571 15.25 26.31 -2.81
C ARG A 571 15.34 27.47 -1.82
N GLY A 572 14.65 27.34 -0.69
CA GLY A 572 14.57 28.37 0.35
C GLY A 572 13.50 29.46 0.14
N ARG A 573 12.75 29.43 -0.98
CA ARG A 573 11.67 30.40 -1.29
C ARG A 573 10.26 29.79 -1.27
N GLY A 574 10.09 28.63 -0.63
CA GLY A 574 8.78 27.97 -0.50
C GLY A 574 8.30 27.20 -1.75
N GLY A 575 9.19 26.86 -2.70
CA GLY A 575 8.86 25.95 -3.80
C GLY A 575 8.70 24.47 -3.39
N PHE A 576 9.11 24.12 -2.17
CA PHE A 576 9.18 22.73 -1.70
C PHE A 576 7.86 22.08 -1.28
N PRO A 577 6.86 22.78 -0.69
CA PRO A 577 5.53 22.19 -0.48
C PRO A 577 4.84 21.78 -1.80
N LEU A 578 5.34 22.25 -2.95
CA LEU A 578 4.89 21.82 -4.27
C LEU A 578 5.48 20.46 -4.69
N LEU A 579 6.54 19.99 -4.03
CA LEU A 579 7.24 18.75 -4.36
C LEU A 579 6.47 17.52 -3.87
N GLU A 580 6.39 16.49 -4.69
CA GLU A 580 5.77 15.22 -4.31
C GLU A 580 6.81 14.27 -3.75
N TRP A 581 7.03 14.40 -2.44
CA TRP A 581 8.06 13.69 -1.70
C TRP A 581 8.01 12.18 -1.86
N GLY A 582 6.80 11.60 -1.95
CA GLY A 582 6.63 10.15 -2.08
C GLY A 582 7.39 9.58 -3.28
N TYR A 583 7.21 10.15 -4.47
CA TYR A 583 7.87 9.65 -5.68
C TYR A 583 9.40 9.76 -5.61
N LEU A 584 9.91 10.87 -5.10
CA LEU A 584 11.36 11.08 -4.97
C LEU A 584 11.99 10.19 -3.89
N ILE A 585 11.28 9.96 -2.78
CA ILE A 585 11.70 8.98 -1.77
C ILE A 585 11.79 7.58 -2.39
N LEU A 586 10.84 7.21 -3.26
CA LEU A 586 10.90 5.91 -3.95
C LEU A 586 12.12 5.79 -4.87
N VAL A 587 12.42 6.84 -5.64
CA VAL A 587 13.62 6.86 -6.50
C VAL A 587 14.91 6.85 -5.68
N ALA A 588 14.97 7.64 -4.61
CA ALA A 588 16.11 7.65 -3.68
C ALA A 588 16.29 6.28 -3.01
N THR A 589 15.19 5.64 -2.61
CA THR A 589 15.17 4.28 -2.07
C THR A 589 15.69 3.27 -3.09
N LEU A 590 15.30 3.38 -4.37
CA LEU A 590 15.85 2.52 -5.43
C LEU A 590 17.36 2.73 -5.57
N ALA A 591 17.81 3.99 -5.62
CA ALA A 591 19.23 4.31 -5.75
C ALA A 591 20.05 3.77 -4.56
N GLN A 592 19.54 3.93 -3.33
CA GLN A 592 20.12 3.37 -2.12
C GLN A 592 20.11 1.83 -2.16
N ALA A 593 18.98 1.21 -2.51
CA ALA A 593 18.86 -0.23 -2.62
C ALA A 593 19.86 -0.82 -3.62
N VAL A 594 20.04 -0.18 -4.78
CA VAL A 594 21.03 -0.56 -5.81
C VAL A 594 22.45 -0.40 -5.25
N LEU A 595 22.78 0.76 -4.67
CA LEU A 595 24.10 1.03 -4.11
C LEU A 595 24.47 0.04 -3.01
N VAL A 596 23.59 -0.13 -2.02
CA VAL A 596 23.80 -1.03 -0.90
C VAL A 596 23.88 -2.48 -1.36
N SER A 597 23.06 -2.90 -2.33
CA SER A 597 23.14 -4.26 -2.88
C SER A 597 24.44 -4.49 -3.66
N LEU A 598 24.92 -3.49 -4.39
CA LEU A 598 26.23 -3.56 -5.05
C LEU A 598 27.37 -3.66 -4.04
N VAL A 599 27.35 -2.86 -2.97
CA VAL A 599 28.44 -2.76 -1.99
C VAL A 599 28.42 -3.91 -0.97
N LEU A 600 27.26 -4.32 -0.45
CA LEU A 600 27.17 -5.33 0.60
C LEU A 600 27.04 -6.76 0.06
N ILE A 601 26.52 -6.92 -1.17
CA ILE A 601 26.27 -8.26 -1.74
C ILE A 601 27.27 -8.56 -2.85
N LEU A 602 27.31 -7.75 -3.91
CA LEU A 602 28.09 -8.08 -5.11
C LEU A 602 29.61 -7.83 -4.93
N LEU A 603 30.01 -6.75 -4.27
CA LEU A 603 31.42 -6.41 -4.08
C LEU A 603 32.19 -7.50 -3.29
N PRO A 604 31.75 -7.97 -2.10
CA PRO A 604 32.45 -9.03 -1.39
C PRO A 604 32.52 -10.32 -2.22
N LEU A 605 31.46 -10.67 -2.93
CA LEU A 605 31.42 -11.85 -3.78
C LEU A 605 32.45 -11.76 -4.93
N THR A 606 32.64 -10.59 -5.55
CA THR A 606 33.65 -10.40 -6.61
C THR A 606 35.08 -10.48 -6.10
N LEU A 607 35.35 -9.95 -4.90
CA LEU A 607 36.68 -9.95 -4.27
C LEU A 607 37.06 -11.36 -3.77
N LEU A 608 36.07 -12.12 -3.30
CA LEU A 608 36.22 -13.53 -2.96
C LEU A 608 36.33 -14.35 -4.25
N ARG A 609 37.57 -14.54 -4.75
CA ARG A 609 37.88 -15.41 -5.90
C ARG A 609 37.36 -16.84 -5.66
N SER A 610 36.11 -17.11 -6.00
CA SER A 610 35.58 -18.48 -6.05
C SER A 610 36.19 -19.17 -7.27
N ARG A 611 36.92 -20.28 -7.07
CA ARG A 611 37.40 -21.12 -8.19
C ARG A 611 36.17 -21.58 -8.97
N ALA A 612 35.91 -20.95 -10.12
CA ALA A 612 34.91 -21.45 -11.04
C ALA A 612 35.44 -22.77 -11.58
N GLY A 613 34.83 -23.88 -11.20
CA GLY A 613 35.13 -25.17 -11.82
C GLY A 613 34.71 -25.17 -13.29
N ASN A 614 35.20 -26.12 -14.08
CA ASN A 614 34.83 -26.34 -15.49
C ASN A 614 33.38 -26.87 -15.69
N GLY A 615 32.43 -26.41 -14.86
CA GLY A 615 31.00 -26.77 -14.92
C GLY A 615 30.24 -26.04 -16.03
N SER A 616 28.99 -26.43 -16.31
CA SER A 616 28.19 -25.82 -17.40
C SER A 616 27.60 -24.44 -17.03
N PHE A 617 27.59 -24.13 -15.73
CA PHE A 617 27.23 -22.81 -15.20
C PHE A 617 28.45 -21.88 -15.14
N SER A 618 28.50 -20.89 -16.04
CA SER A 618 29.44 -19.77 -15.90
C SER A 618 28.89 -18.74 -14.89
N ARG A 619 29.77 -17.92 -14.30
CA ARG A 619 29.36 -16.81 -13.42
C ARG A 619 28.33 -15.89 -14.07
N ARG A 620 28.48 -15.61 -15.37
CA ARG A 620 27.53 -14.81 -16.17
C ARG A 620 26.15 -15.47 -16.25
N ARG A 621 26.08 -16.79 -16.45
CA ARG A 621 24.81 -17.53 -16.50
C ARG A 621 24.11 -17.53 -15.14
N VAL A 622 24.85 -17.73 -14.05
CA VAL A 622 24.31 -17.62 -12.69
C VAL A 622 23.74 -16.22 -12.46
N PHE A 623 24.48 -15.17 -12.84
CA PHE A 623 24.03 -13.80 -12.68
C PHE A 623 22.71 -13.52 -13.42
N ILE A 624 22.64 -13.87 -14.71
CA ILE A 624 21.45 -13.62 -15.53
C ILE A 624 20.26 -14.48 -15.05
N TYR A 625 20.48 -15.77 -14.77
CA TYR A 625 19.40 -16.69 -14.40
C TYR A 625 18.76 -16.32 -13.06
N PHE A 626 19.57 -16.21 -12.00
CA PHE A 626 19.07 -15.93 -10.66
C PHE A 626 18.64 -14.47 -10.51
N GLY A 627 19.26 -13.56 -11.26
CA GLY A 627 18.81 -12.17 -11.35
C GLY A 627 17.43 -12.06 -12.02
N ALA A 628 17.23 -12.75 -13.14
CA ALA A 628 15.94 -12.72 -13.85
C ALA A 628 14.80 -13.32 -13.01
N ILE A 629 15.02 -14.44 -12.32
CA ILE A 629 14.00 -15.04 -11.45
C ILE A 629 13.69 -14.15 -10.25
N GLY A 630 14.71 -13.59 -9.59
CA GLY A 630 14.52 -12.69 -8.45
C GLY A 630 13.74 -11.43 -8.80
N LEU A 631 13.93 -10.90 -10.02
CA LEU A 631 13.12 -9.80 -10.57
C LEU A 631 11.69 -10.26 -10.90
N ALA A 632 11.56 -11.35 -11.67
CA ALA A 632 10.29 -11.79 -12.24
C ALA A 632 9.26 -12.22 -11.18
N PHE A 633 9.72 -12.90 -10.12
CA PHE A 633 8.85 -13.38 -9.05
C PHE A 633 8.11 -12.22 -8.37
N LEU A 634 8.85 -11.20 -7.93
CA LEU A 634 8.28 -10.04 -7.24
C LEU A 634 7.48 -9.13 -8.18
N PHE A 635 7.84 -9.04 -9.46
CA PHE A 635 7.02 -8.29 -10.44
C PHE A 635 5.62 -8.90 -10.57
N LEU A 636 5.52 -10.23 -10.68
CA LEU A 636 4.21 -10.91 -10.71
C LEU A 636 3.49 -10.77 -9.38
N GLU A 637 4.16 -11.03 -8.26
CA GLU A 637 3.53 -10.97 -6.94
C GLU A 637 2.95 -9.58 -6.65
N ILE A 638 3.72 -8.50 -6.85
CA ILE A 638 3.27 -7.12 -6.61
C ILE A 638 2.12 -6.75 -7.54
N ALA A 639 2.22 -7.07 -8.84
CA ALA A 639 1.15 -6.78 -9.79
C ALA A 639 -0.15 -7.54 -9.43
N PHE A 640 -0.05 -8.78 -8.94
CA PHE A 640 -1.21 -9.57 -8.52
C PHE A 640 -1.79 -9.05 -7.21
N ILE A 641 -0.98 -8.67 -6.21
CA ILE A 641 -1.47 -8.02 -4.99
C ILE A 641 -2.40 -6.88 -5.40
N GLN A 642 -1.93 -6.01 -6.29
CA GLN A 642 -2.65 -4.82 -6.72
C GLN A 642 -3.95 -5.14 -7.47
N LYS A 643 -3.93 -6.04 -8.46
CA LYS A 643 -5.16 -6.39 -9.18
C LYS A 643 -6.19 -7.11 -8.28
N PHE A 644 -5.74 -7.89 -7.29
CA PHE A 644 -6.62 -8.57 -6.35
C PHE A 644 -7.12 -7.67 -5.21
N ILE A 645 -6.54 -6.47 -4.99
CA ILE A 645 -7.16 -5.44 -4.13
C ILE A 645 -8.55 -5.08 -4.65
N LEU A 646 -8.68 -4.90 -5.97
CA LEU A 646 -9.96 -4.57 -6.60
C LEU A 646 -10.96 -5.73 -6.49
N PHE A 647 -10.50 -6.97 -6.63
CA PHE A 647 -11.36 -8.17 -6.51
C PHE A 647 -11.82 -8.46 -5.07
N LEU A 648 -10.88 -8.47 -4.12
CA LEU A 648 -11.15 -8.77 -2.71
C LEU A 648 -11.76 -7.58 -1.97
N SER A 649 -11.79 -6.40 -2.60
CA SER A 649 -12.38 -5.17 -2.06
C SER A 649 -11.83 -4.85 -0.67
N HIS A 650 -10.56 -5.17 -0.41
CA HIS A 650 -9.91 -4.93 0.88
C HIS A 650 -8.38 -5.03 0.74
N PRO A 651 -7.63 -3.92 0.90
CA PRO A 651 -6.17 -3.92 0.69
C PRO A 651 -5.41 -4.94 1.54
N LEU A 652 -5.73 -5.03 2.83
CA LEU A 652 -5.04 -5.94 3.74
C LEU A 652 -5.34 -7.41 3.46
N TYR A 653 -6.59 -7.76 3.14
CA TYR A 653 -6.94 -9.13 2.77
C TYR A 653 -6.27 -9.50 1.45
N ALA A 654 -6.22 -8.59 0.48
CA ALA A 654 -5.50 -8.83 -0.76
C ALA A 654 -4.01 -9.10 -0.53
N VAL A 655 -3.31 -8.25 0.21
CA VAL A 655 -1.90 -8.50 0.55
C VAL A 655 -1.74 -9.85 1.26
N ALA A 656 -2.52 -10.13 2.31
CA ALA A 656 -2.38 -11.35 3.09
C ALA A 656 -2.70 -12.62 2.30
N VAL A 657 -3.81 -12.62 1.54
CA VAL A 657 -4.29 -13.76 0.75
C VAL A 657 -3.39 -14.01 -0.45
N VAL A 658 -3.00 -12.95 -1.18
CA VAL A 658 -2.14 -13.09 -2.37
C VAL A 658 -0.75 -13.54 -1.93
N LEU A 659 -0.12 -12.86 -0.98
CA LEU A 659 1.21 -13.23 -0.48
C LEU A 659 1.23 -14.66 0.09
N SER A 660 0.25 -15.02 0.93
CA SER A 660 0.18 -16.38 1.47
C SER A 660 -0.04 -17.43 0.37
N SER A 661 -0.88 -17.14 -0.63
CA SER A 661 -1.10 -18.04 -1.76
C SER A 661 0.18 -18.20 -2.58
N PHE A 662 0.84 -17.11 -2.97
CA PHE A 662 2.09 -17.15 -3.72
C PHE A 662 3.14 -17.99 -2.99
N LEU A 663 3.35 -17.75 -1.69
CA LEU A 663 4.37 -18.46 -0.91
C LEU A 663 4.01 -19.93 -0.64
N ILE A 664 2.77 -20.24 -0.23
CA ILE A 664 2.35 -21.62 0.07
C ILE A 664 2.42 -22.48 -1.20
N PHE A 665 1.82 -22.00 -2.31
CA PHE A 665 1.83 -22.77 -3.55
C PHE A 665 3.21 -22.84 -4.18
N ALA A 666 4.02 -21.77 -4.14
CA ALA A 666 5.42 -21.84 -4.56
C ALA A 666 6.23 -22.84 -3.70
N GLY A 667 5.95 -22.93 -2.39
CA GLY A 667 6.52 -23.93 -1.50
C GLY A 667 6.17 -25.36 -1.92
N LEU A 668 4.90 -25.60 -2.28
CA LEU A 668 4.45 -26.89 -2.83
C LEU A 668 5.11 -27.19 -4.19
N GLY A 669 5.24 -26.19 -5.05
CA GLY A 669 5.94 -26.24 -6.32
C GLY A 669 7.40 -26.67 -6.18
N SER A 670 8.10 -26.02 -5.25
CA SER A 670 9.46 -26.37 -4.88
C SER A 670 9.58 -27.82 -4.40
N ALA A 671 8.70 -28.27 -3.50
CA ALA A 671 8.72 -29.63 -2.97
C ALA A 671 8.52 -30.69 -4.07
N TRP A 672 7.64 -30.41 -5.03
CA TRP A 672 7.36 -31.34 -6.14
C TRP A 672 8.43 -31.28 -7.24
N SER A 673 9.09 -30.13 -7.43
CA SER A 673 10.13 -29.93 -8.46
C SER A 673 11.25 -30.98 -8.40
N GLY A 674 11.71 -31.34 -7.19
CA GLY A 674 12.79 -32.32 -7.02
C GLY A 674 12.42 -33.74 -7.47
N ARG A 675 11.16 -34.16 -7.25
CA ARG A 675 10.67 -35.48 -7.71
C ARG A 675 10.51 -35.51 -9.23
N LEU A 676 9.98 -34.43 -9.80
CA LEU A 676 9.76 -34.34 -11.24
C LEU A 676 11.07 -34.20 -12.01
N ALA A 677 12.04 -33.46 -11.46
CA ALA A 677 13.38 -33.30 -12.03
C ALA A 677 14.13 -34.64 -12.06
N ALA A 678 14.01 -35.44 -11.00
CA ALA A 678 14.57 -36.79 -10.99
C ALA A 678 13.94 -37.70 -12.06
N ALA A 679 12.65 -37.55 -12.36
CA ALA A 679 11.93 -38.39 -13.32
C ALA A 679 12.10 -37.95 -14.78
N ARG A 680 12.09 -36.64 -15.08
CA ARG A 680 12.02 -36.08 -16.45
C ARG A 680 13.22 -35.21 -16.85
N GLY A 681 14.10 -34.89 -15.90
CA GLY A 681 15.27 -34.03 -16.09
C GLY A 681 14.98 -32.53 -15.90
N ASP A 682 15.96 -31.82 -15.35
CA ASP A 682 15.84 -30.42 -14.91
C ASP A 682 15.34 -29.46 -16.01
N ARG A 683 15.85 -29.61 -17.24
CA ARG A 683 15.51 -28.70 -18.35
C ARG A 683 14.07 -28.85 -18.81
N VAL A 684 13.52 -30.07 -18.77
CA VAL A 684 12.12 -30.33 -19.13
C VAL A 684 11.21 -29.74 -18.06
N VAL A 685 11.54 -29.94 -16.78
CA VAL A 685 10.79 -29.34 -15.66
C VAL A 685 10.77 -27.83 -15.75
N LEU A 686 11.92 -27.21 -16.03
CA LEU A 686 12.00 -25.77 -16.19
C LEU A 686 11.19 -25.27 -17.39
N GLY A 687 11.23 -25.98 -18.53
CA GLY A 687 10.44 -25.64 -19.71
C GLY A 687 8.93 -25.74 -19.45
N LEU A 688 8.50 -26.78 -18.75
CA LEU A 688 7.10 -26.93 -18.32
C LEU A 688 6.68 -25.80 -17.37
N ALA A 689 7.52 -25.47 -16.39
CA ALA A 689 7.25 -24.40 -15.43
C ALA A 689 7.12 -23.05 -16.15
N VAL A 690 8.09 -22.68 -17.00
CA VAL A 690 8.08 -21.40 -17.74
C VAL A 690 6.92 -21.34 -18.74
N GLY A 691 6.62 -22.45 -19.44
CA GLY A 691 5.47 -22.53 -20.33
C GLY A 691 4.14 -22.35 -19.58
N ALA A 692 3.99 -22.97 -18.41
CA ALA A 692 2.82 -22.79 -17.56
C ALA A 692 2.73 -21.36 -16.98
N ILE A 693 3.85 -20.76 -16.55
CA ILE A 693 3.88 -19.37 -16.08
C ILE A 693 3.44 -18.42 -17.18
N ALA A 694 3.93 -18.60 -18.41
CA ALA A 694 3.53 -17.79 -19.57
C ALA A 694 2.04 -17.97 -19.90
N LEU A 695 1.55 -19.22 -19.88
CA LEU A 695 0.14 -19.54 -20.14
C LEU A 695 -0.78 -18.90 -19.08
N PHE A 696 -0.56 -19.18 -17.80
CA PHE A 696 -1.41 -18.67 -16.72
C PHE A 696 -1.27 -17.16 -16.59
N GLY A 697 -0.06 -16.60 -16.63
CA GLY A 697 0.16 -15.15 -16.57
C GLY A 697 -0.49 -14.41 -17.74
N GLY A 698 -0.39 -14.95 -18.96
CA GLY A 698 -1.08 -14.41 -20.14
C GLY A 698 -2.60 -14.52 -20.03
N LEU A 699 -3.11 -15.66 -19.58
CA LEU A 699 -4.53 -15.87 -19.34
C LEU A 699 -5.08 -14.89 -18.30
N PHE A 700 -4.33 -14.61 -17.24
CA PHE A 700 -4.69 -13.61 -16.24
C PHE A 700 -4.79 -12.21 -16.82
N LEU A 701 -3.86 -11.80 -17.69
CA LEU A 701 -3.94 -10.48 -18.33
C LEU A 701 -5.22 -10.31 -19.15
N LEU A 702 -5.69 -11.38 -19.79
CA LEU A 702 -6.87 -11.35 -20.66
C LEU A 702 -8.18 -11.53 -19.88
N LEU A 703 -8.23 -12.46 -18.93
CA LEU A 703 -9.46 -12.83 -18.23
C LEU A 703 -9.78 -11.93 -17.04
N LEU A 704 -8.77 -11.47 -16.30
CA LEU A 704 -8.99 -10.78 -15.02
C LEU A 704 -9.86 -9.50 -15.16
N PRO A 705 -9.68 -8.65 -16.20
CA PRO A 705 -10.54 -7.48 -16.42
C PRO A 705 -12.02 -7.83 -16.66
N VAL A 706 -12.31 -9.03 -17.18
CA VAL A 706 -13.67 -9.50 -17.46
C VAL A 706 -14.28 -10.22 -16.25
N VAL A 707 -13.48 -11.06 -15.60
CA VAL A 707 -13.92 -11.92 -14.50
C VAL A 707 -14.14 -11.12 -13.21
N ILE A 708 -13.29 -10.12 -12.92
CA ILE A 708 -13.42 -9.37 -11.67
C ILE A 708 -14.79 -8.67 -11.57
N PRO A 709 -15.26 -7.89 -12.57
CA PRO A 709 -16.59 -7.28 -12.49
C PRO A 709 -17.71 -8.30 -12.32
N MET A 710 -17.63 -9.46 -13.00
CA MET A 710 -18.65 -10.52 -12.90
C MET A 710 -18.73 -11.15 -11.51
N LEU A 711 -17.59 -11.28 -10.82
CA LEU A 711 -17.48 -11.91 -9.51
C LEU A 711 -17.44 -10.89 -8.36
N ALA A 712 -17.48 -9.58 -8.66
CA ALA A 712 -17.37 -8.51 -7.68
C ALA A 712 -18.51 -8.51 -6.66
N SER A 713 -19.70 -8.99 -7.05
CA SER A 713 -20.87 -9.08 -6.18
C SER A 713 -20.86 -10.28 -5.21
N LEU A 714 -19.85 -11.15 -5.29
CA LEU A 714 -19.75 -12.29 -4.38
C LEU A 714 -19.41 -11.84 -2.95
N PRO A 715 -19.92 -12.52 -1.91
CA PRO A 715 -19.51 -12.27 -0.53
C PRO A 715 -18.01 -12.53 -0.33
N ASP A 716 -17.38 -11.75 0.56
CA ASP A 716 -15.94 -11.87 0.86
C ASP A 716 -15.47 -13.28 1.24
N PRO A 717 -16.23 -14.09 2.03
CA PRO A 717 -15.84 -15.46 2.34
C PRO A 717 -15.74 -16.37 1.11
N VAL A 718 -16.39 -16.03 0.00
CA VAL A 718 -16.31 -16.75 -1.29
C VAL A 718 -15.19 -16.21 -2.16
N LYS A 719 -14.99 -14.88 -2.16
CA LYS A 719 -13.91 -14.23 -2.93
C LYS A 719 -12.53 -14.74 -2.50
N VAL A 720 -12.30 -14.98 -1.20
CA VAL A 720 -11.00 -15.46 -0.70
C VAL A 720 -10.62 -16.83 -1.29
N PRO A 721 -11.42 -17.91 -1.17
CA PRO A 721 -11.13 -19.18 -1.84
C PRO A 721 -10.94 -19.06 -3.36
N VAL A 722 -11.75 -18.24 -4.04
CA VAL A 722 -11.61 -18.00 -5.49
C VAL A 722 -10.26 -17.36 -5.83
N ALA A 723 -9.81 -16.40 -5.03
CA ALA A 723 -8.49 -15.79 -5.19
C ALA A 723 -7.36 -16.81 -4.96
N VAL A 724 -7.44 -17.60 -3.89
CA VAL A 724 -6.46 -18.65 -3.57
C VAL A 724 -6.38 -19.69 -4.69
N LEU A 725 -7.52 -20.18 -5.18
CA LEU A 725 -7.59 -21.20 -6.23
C LEU A 725 -7.13 -20.69 -7.60
N SER A 726 -7.38 -19.42 -7.91
CA SER A 726 -6.90 -18.82 -9.16
C SER A 726 -5.37 -18.61 -9.12
N ILE A 727 -4.83 -18.07 -8.03
CA ILE A 727 -3.39 -17.81 -7.89
C ILE A 727 -2.57 -19.10 -7.80
N GLY A 728 -3.13 -20.14 -7.15
CA GLY A 728 -2.42 -21.37 -6.80
C GLY A 728 -1.65 -22.04 -7.95
N PRO A 729 -2.26 -22.30 -9.12
CA PRO A 729 -1.57 -22.87 -10.27
C PRO A 729 -0.35 -22.07 -10.72
N LEU A 730 -0.48 -20.75 -10.89
CA LEU A 730 0.61 -19.88 -11.32
C LEU A 730 1.75 -19.90 -10.29
N ALA A 731 1.43 -19.66 -9.01
CA ALA A 731 2.38 -19.66 -7.91
C ALA A 731 3.11 -21.00 -7.75
N PHE A 732 2.38 -22.10 -7.95
CA PHE A 732 2.94 -23.45 -7.92
C PHE A 732 4.05 -23.66 -8.97
N PHE A 733 3.83 -23.22 -10.22
CA PHE A 733 4.88 -23.29 -11.24
C PHE A 733 6.01 -22.28 -11.01
N MET A 734 5.72 -21.10 -10.45
CA MET A 734 6.74 -20.11 -10.06
C MET A 734 7.70 -20.62 -8.97
N GLY A 735 7.27 -21.57 -8.14
CA GLY A 735 8.10 -22.20 -7.11
C GLY A 735 9.15 -23.20 -7.60
N MET A 736 9.13 -23.60 -8.87
CA MET A 736 10.03 -24.64 -9.41
C MET A 736 11.40 -24.14 -9.92
N PRO A 737 11.51 -23.03 -10.67
CA PRO A 737 12.75 -22.64 -11.35
C PRO A 737 13.96 -22.46 -10.44
N PHE A 738 13.76 -21.87 -9.26
CA PHE A 738 14.84 -21.60 -8.30
C PHE A 738 15.45 -22.89 -7.70
N PRO A 739 14.66 -23.78 -7.03
CA PRO A 739 15.22 -25.00 -6.43
C PRO A 739 15.79 -25.97 -7.48
N THR A 740 15.19 -26.07 -8.67
CA THR A 740 15.72 -26.92 -9.76
C THR A 740 17.11 -26.47 -10.20
N ALA A 741 17.32 -25.16 -10.41
CA ALA A 741 18.63 -24.65 -10.78
C ALA A 741 19.64 -24.73 -9.64
N LEU A 742 19.21 -24.48 -8.41
CA LEU A 742 20.09 -24.53 -7.24
C LEU A 742 20.58 -25.96 -6.95
N ALA A 743 19.73 -26.97 -7.14
CA ALA A 743 20.11 -28.37 -7.02
C ALA A 743 21.21 -28.73 -8.04
N ARG A 744 20.99 -28.40 -9.32
CA ARG A 744 21.98 -28.64 -10.39
C ARG A 744 23.28 -27.88 -10.18
N LEU A 745 23.21 -26.62 -9.73
CA LEU A 745 24.39 -25.83 -9.37
C LEU A 745 25.15 -26.46 -8.20
N GLY A 746 24.44 -27.05 -7.25
CA GLY A 746 25.01 -27.76 -6.11
C GLY A 746 25.76 -29.04 -6.49
N ASP A 747 25.39 -29.68 -7.59
CA ASP A 747 26.07 -30.87 -8.12
C ASP A 747 27.27 -30.49 -9.00
N GLU A 748 27.11 -29.52 -9.91
CA GLU A 748 28.17 -29.15 -10.89
C GLU A 748 29.20 -28.15 -10.34
N SER A 749 28.80 -27.19 -9.49
CA SER A 749 29.66 -26.09 -9.03
C SER A 749 29.23 -25.53 -7.66
N PRO A 750 29.46 -26.28 -6.57
CA PRO A 750 29.04 -25.89 -5.22
C PRO A 750 29.57 -24.52 -4.74
N GLY A 751 30.69 -24.07 -5.29
CA GLY A 751 31.31 -22.77 -5.00
C GLY A 751 30.55 -21.56 -5.55
N LEU A 752 29.56 -21.78 -6.42
CA LEU A 752 28.71 -20.73 -7.00
C LEU A 752 27.33 -20.61 -6.30
N ILE A 753 27.00 -21.49 -5.36
CA ILE A 753 25.75 -21.40 -4.58
C ILE A 753 25.60 -20.04 -3.87
N PRO A 754 26.65 -19.49 -3.20
CA PRO A 754 26.52 -18.18 -2.54
C PRO A 754 26.29 -17.04 -3.55
N TRP A 755 26.85 -17.16 -4.76
CA TRP A 755 26.61 -16.21 -5.85
C TRP A 755 25.16 -16.24 -6.33
N ALA A 756 24.60 -17.43 -6.52
CA ALA A 756 23.19 -17.59 -6.88
C ALA A 756 22.27 -16.96 -5.83
N TRP A 757 22.53 -17.24 -4.55
CA TRP A 757 21.76 -16.68 -3.43
C TRP A 757 21.89 -15.15 -3.34
N GLY A 758 23.11 -14.62 -3.45
CA GLY A 758 23.39 -13.18 -3.39
C GLY A 758 22.79 -12.42 -4.57
N VAL A 759 22.94 -12.91 -5.80
CA VAL A 759 22.36 -12.26 -6.99
C VAL A 759 20.84 -12.27 -6.93
N ASN A 760 20.23 -13.41 -6.54
CA ASN A 760 18.77 -13.47 -6.36
C ASN A 760 18.30 -12.48 -5.30
N GLY A 761 18.97 -12.43 -4.14
CA GLY A 761 18.67 -11.47 -3.08
C GLY A 761 18.78 -10.02 -3.56
N CYS A 762 19.88 -9.65 -4.23
CA CYS A 762 20.08 -8.32 -4.82
C CYS A 762 18.99 -7.97 -5.83
N ALA A 763 18.66 -8.88 -6.74
CA ALA A 763 17.61 -8.68 -7.72
C ALA A 763 16.24 -8.48 -7.04
N SER A 764 15.92 -9.27 -6.00
CA SER A 764 14.68 -9.13 -5.26
C SER A 764 14.59 -7.80 -4.50
N VAL A 765 15.70 -7.34 -3.88
CA VAL A 765 15.77 -6.02 -3.23
C VAL A 765 15.45 -4.91 -4.22
N ILE A 766 16.01 -4.99 -5.43
CA ILE A 766 15.80 -3.99 -6.48
C ILE A 766 14.38 -4.08 -7.05
N SER A 767 13.85 -5.28 -7.27
CA SER A 767 12.55 -5.46 -7.91
C SER A 767 11.37 -4.99 -7.07
N SER A 768 11.44 -5.09 -5.73
CA SER A 768 10.35 -4.62 -4.87
C SER A 768 10.04 -3.14 -5.06
N VAL A 769 11.05 -2.32 -5.33
CA VAL A 769 10.94 -0.88 -5.58
C VAL A 769 10.73 -0.59 -7.08
N LEU A 770 11.46 -1.30 -7.93
CA LEU A 770 11.39 -1.13 -9.38
C LEU A 770 10.02 -1.51 -9.95
N ALA A 771 9.37 -2.54 -9.41
CA ALA A 771 8.03 -2.97 -9.84
C ALA A 771 7.01 -1.82 -9.72
N THR A 772 7.00 -1.13 -8.58
CA THR A 772 6.12 0.02 -8.35
C THR A 772 6.45 1.18 -9.28
N LEU A 773 7.74 1.49 -9.49
CA LEU A 773 8.15 2.53 -10.44
C LEU A 773 7.70 2.21 -11.87
N LEU A 774 7.85 0.95 -12.30
CA LEU A 774 7.37 0.51 -13.60
C LEU A 774 5.84 0.55 -13.66
N ALA A 775 5.12 0.19 -12.60
CA ALA A 775 3.67 0.26 -12.54
C ALA A 775 3.16 1.72 -12.67
N ILE A 776 3.81 2.68 -12.01
CA ILE A 776 3.45 4.11 -12.09
C ILE A 776 3.52 4.64 -13.54
N HIS A 777 4.57 4.28 -14.28
CA HIS A 777 4.83 4.83 -15.61
C HIS A 777 4.24 3.99 -16.75
N LEU A 778 4.20 2.66 -16.57
CA LEU A 778 3.90 1.71 -17.63
C LEU A 778 2.62 0.90 -17.37
N GLY A 779 2.16 0.80 -16.12
CA GLY A 779 0.99 0.04 -15.71
C GLY A 779 1.28 -1.41 -15.34
N PHE A 780 0.39 -2.01 -14.54
CA PHE A 780 0.57 -3.35 -14.00
C PHE A 780 0.63 -4.42 -15.09
N SER A 781 -0.12 -4.24 -16.18
CA SER A 781 -0.12 -5.21 -17.28
C SER A 781 1.25 -5.32 -17.96
N LEU A 782 1.99 -4.20 -18.12
CA LEU A 782 3.35 -4.26 -18.66
C LEU A 782 4.35 -4.84 -17.66
N VAL A 783 4.17 -4.60 -16.35
CA VAL A 783 5.00 -5.23 -15.31
C VAL A 783 4.88 -6.75 -15.36
N VAL A 784 3.67 -7.28 -15.54
CA VAL A 784 3.43 -8.72 -15.74
C VAL A 784 4.11 -9.21 -17.02
N LEU A 785 3.96 -8.52 -18.14
CA LEU A 785 4.62 -8.90 -19.40
C LEU A 785 6.15 -8.91 -19.27
N ALA A 786 6.73 -7.93 -18.58
CA ALA A 786 8.16 -7.89 -18.28
C ALA A 786 8.60 -9.09 -17.43
N ALA A 787 7.79 -9.49 -16.43
CA ALA A 787 8.06 -10.67 -15.62
C ALA A 787 8.02 -11.97 -16.45
N LEU A 788 7.04 -12.12 -17.34
CA LEU A 788 6.94 -13.28 -18.25
C LEU A 788 8.16 -13.36 -19.18
N ALA A 789 8.60 -12.22 -19.73
CA ALA A 789 9.81 -12.14 -20.54
C ALA A 789 11.07 -12.55 -19.75
N LEU A 790 11.19 -12.12 -18.48
CA LEU A 790 12.31 -12.49 -17.60
C LEU A 790 12.34 -14.01 -17.31
N TYR A 791 11.19 -14.66 -17.10
CA TYR A 791 11.14 -16.13 -17.00
C TYR A 791 11.57 -16.82 -18.30
N GLY A 792 11.21 -16.26 -19.46
CA GLY A 792 11.70 -16.73 -20.76
C GLY A 792 13.23 -16.62 -20.90
N VAL A 793 13.81 -15.49 -20.46
CA VAL A 793 15.27 -15.30 -20.41
C VAL A 793 15.93 -16.31 -19.48
N ALA A 794 15.35 -16.58 -18.31
CA ALA A 794 15.87 -17.59 -17.39
C ALA A 794 15.93 -18.98 -18.04
N PHE A 795 14.88 -19.39 -18.77
CA PHE A 795 14.89 -20.65 -19.51
C PHE A 795 15.96 -20.67 -20.62
N ALA A 796 16.10 -19.60 -21.40
CA ALA A 796 17.05 -19.53 -22.51
C ALA A 796 18.52 -19.64 -22.05
N VAL A 797 18.83 -19.09 -20.88
CA VAL A 797 20.19 -19.08 -20.31
C VAL A 797 20.50 -20.37 -19.54
N PHE A 798 19.47 -21.17 -19.18
CA PHE A 798 19.66 -22.42 -18.46
C PHE A 798 20.47 -23.42 -19.30
N PRO A 799 21.58 -23.97 -18.76
CA PRO A 799 22.48 -24.80 -19.54
C PRO A 799 21.80 -26.09 -20.01
N GLY A 800 22.04 -26.50 -21.26
CA GLY A 800 21.72 -27.86 -21.71
C GLY A 800 22.53 -28.91 -20.95
N ARG A 801 22.09 -30.17 -20.94
CA ARG A 801 23.00 -31.27 -20.57
C ARG A 801 24.11 -31.30 -21.62
N ARG A 802 25.38 -31.29 -21.20
CA ARG A 802 26.46 -31.72 -22.09
C ARG A 802 26.16 -33.18 -22.42
N GLY A 803 25.88 -33.49 -23.68
CA GLY A 803 25.95 -34.88 -24.15
C GLY A 803 27.37 -35.37 -23.87
N GLY A 804 27.49 -36.52 -23.20
CA GLY A 804 28.73 -37.26 -23.28
C GLY A 804 28.95 -37.61 -24.74
N ALA A 805 30.01 -37.06 -25.32
CA ALA A 805 30.69 -37.75 -26.40
C ALA A 805 31.54 -38.84 -25.75
#